data_AF-A0A834Y4Q0-F1
#
_entry.id   AF-A0A834Y4Q0-F1
#
_cell.length_a   1.000
_cell.length_b   1.000
_cell.length_c   1.000
_cell.angle_alpha   90.00
_cell.angle_beta   90.00
_cell.angle_gamma   90.00
#
_symmetry.space_group_name_H-M   'P 1'
#
loop_
_entity.id
_entity.type
_entity.pdbx_description
1 polymer ?
#
loop_
_entity_poly.entity_id
_entity_poly.type
_entity_poly.pdbx_seq_one_letter_code
_entity_poly.pdbx_strand_id
1 'polypeptide(L)'
;METCNKKDDKNKQKRLWKGRYVTEKMYNLRLKQHETGLKRKKIIEEEEEDEPDCVVKGSRVVDFEPPRPIAFTDIVRLILSYDMAWSKRGNDSLNGFGAIIGMESGKIIDYGTRNRLCKKCEIGHDKNDHICFQNFNGSAKSMEADLGVDLMIKSNILKENNCGVGIYIGDNDSTTSAALKAACPYNILKFADKNHTSKGVSTALYNLDKSFDPDKELNPMTIKYLHDGFTYAMAQNKGNSEKMAAAIRNIPDHIFNIHDKCGTWCGYLKDPENYDHATVPGGFKNPILHNKLKQMFNNLANKAKEFCACASSNSNESFHSSVSRFCPKGYCYSKSGSANTRIACAVANKNEGPQYLKQTIQELNTGSEVVKYQSTHEYKKKRLQTKHKRAQLRYRKEKKEGITYESNMCLFGDEDEDLINDGAVDVVVNAGGDVGDDSGIYSDDFNDSLNQLNDLVHNSMSSLNDNDINHFQDGDSKNAYKTGSTFLYRKPDKYRLVFFDLETSGFGNNCDILQIAMRSYDSKFNIYVNPSKMIDPRASNVHGLTKQGKDLYLHGHKITSYSKKEVGDKILEFLSFLRNQCILIADNSIFDTPLIINFFRNLGILDSLKCMVFGFVDTLPLLRAKYPLRKRKGAHTLAGLVQDELKLPIDNIHDATCDVYLLQRIINHAKISYDDIKAKCITFDEVIEKEKKKEECKKNLKTLSCFKNILNKEMLKRIADAGITLNKITSTYCREGIPVTSALLKDGLKLVPNVVPNVVPHVVPHVVPHVV
;
A
#
# COMPACT_ATOMS: atom_id res chain seq x y z
N MET A 1 -26.25 57.00 -14.22
CA MET A 1 -26.33 55.63 -13.66
C MET A 1 -25.54 54.72 -14.59
N GLU A 2 -24.22 54.65 -14.40
CA GLU A 2 -23.56 53.66 -13.52
C GLU A 2 -23.58 52.25 -14.15
N THR A 3 -22.50 51.82 -14.82
CA THR A 3 -21.33 51.06 -14.29
C THR A 3 -21.64 49.65 -13.74
N CYS A 4 -21.39 48.60 -14.55
CA CYS A 4 -20.86 47.26 -14.21
C CYS A 4 -21.30 46.24 -15.30
N ASN A 5 -20.52 45.28 -15.79
CA ASN A 5 -19.16 44.82 -15.49
C ASN A 5 -18.61 44.07 -16.72
N LYS A 6 -17.68 44.70 -17.45
CA LYS A 6 -16.83 44.08 -18.50
C LYS A 6 -15.69 43.21 -17.91
N LYS A 7 -15.92 42.53 -16.78
CA LYS A 7 -14.84 41.86 -16.00
C LYS A 7 -14.61 40.38 -16.34
N ASP A 8 -15.56 39.69 -16.97
CA ASP A 8 -15.42 38.24 -17.16
C ASP A 8 -14.70 37.81 -18.45
N ASP A 9 -14.65 38.64 -19.49
CA ASP A 9 -13.99 38.26 -20.74
C ASP A 9 -12.46 38.48 -20.74
N LYS A 10 -11.98 39.49 -20.00
CA LYS A 10 -10.53 39.76 -19.88
C LYS A 10 -9.78 38.68 -19.07
N ASN A 11 -10.46 37.96 -18.16
CA ASN A 11 -9.84 36.92 -17.34
C ASN A 11 -9.70 35.57 -18.08
N LYS A 12 -10.58 35.26 -19.04
CA LYS A 12 -10.44 34.08 -19.91
C LYS A 12 -9.30 34.25 -20.92
N GLN A 13 -9.17 35.43 -21.55
CA GLN A 13 -8.04 35.71 -22.44
C GLN A 13 -6.70 35.83 -21.69
N LYS A 14 -6.64 36.44 -20.48
CA LYS A 14 -5.40 36.47 -19.68
C LYS A 14 -4.90 35.10 -19.23
N ARG A 15 -5.78 34.11 -18.99
CA ARG A 15 -5.39 32.74 -18.62
C ARG A 15 -4.82 31.94 -19.79
N LEU A 16 -5.31 32.16 -21.01
CA LEU A 16 -4.76 31.55 -22.24
C LEU A 16 -3.40 32.16 -22.63
N TRP A 17 -3.20 33.46 -22.39
CA TRP A 17 -1.94 34.14 -22.70
C TRP A 17 -0.81 33.85 -21.71
N LYS A 18 -1.10 33.66 -20.41
CA LYS A 18 -0.08 33.27 -19.41
C LYS A 18 0.49 31.87 -19.65
N GLY A 19 -0.31 30.93 -20.17
CA GLY A 19 0.15 29.58 -20.50
C GLY A 19 1.12 29.53 -21.70
N ARG A 20 0.87 30.35 -22.74
CA ARG A 20 1.75 30.47 -23.92
C ARG A 20 3.09 31.14 -23.59
N TYR A 21 3.07 32.21 -22.80
CA TYR A 21 4.26 32.97 -22.42
C TYR A 21 5.24 32.15 -21.57
N VAL A 22 4.74 31.30 -20.67
CA VAL A 22 5.57 30.40 -19.84
C VAL A 22 6.21 29.30 -20.69
N THR A 23 5.48 28.74 -21.66
CA THR A 23 6.04 27.73 -22.59
C THR A 23 7.09 28.31 -23.54
N GLU A 24 6.92 29.55 -24.01
CA GLU A 24 7.86 30.21 -24.92
C GLU A 24 9.13 30.67 -24.19
N LYS A 25 8.99 31.16 -22.95
CA LYS A 25 10.14 31.55 -22.12
C LYS A 25 10.96 30.34 -21.63
N MET A 26 10.32 29.22 -21.29
CA MET A 26 11.03 27.95 -21.00
C MET A 26 11.69 27.36 -22.23
N TYR A 27 11.07 27.48 -23.40
CA TYR A 27 11.66 27.07 -24.67
C TYR A 27 12.90 27.90 -25.02
N ASN A 28 12.82 29.23 -24.86
CA ASN A 28 13.97 30.13 -25.08
C ASN A 28 15.09 29.93 -24.04
N LEU A 29 14.77 29.51 -22.81
CA LEU A 29 15.75 29.07 -21.82
C LEU A 29 16.47 27.79 -22.24
N ARG A 30 15.75 26.84 -22.86
CA ARG A 30 16.32 25.60 -23.37
C ARG A 30 17.18 25.81 -24.63
N LEU A 31 16.76 26.73 -25.51
CA LEU A 31 17.57 27.22 -26.64
C LEU A 31 18.82 27.94 -26.14
N LYS A 32 18.71 28.82 -25.13
CA LYS A 32 19.87 29.46 -24.50
C LYS A 32 20.82 28.46 -23.86
N GLN A 33 20.32 27.41 -23.20
CA GLN A 33 21.15 26.34 -22.63
C GLN A 33 21.85 25.49 -23.71
N HIS A 34 21.21 25.32 -24.87
CA HIS A 34 21.80 24.66 -26.03
C HIS A 34 22.85 25.56 -26.72
N GLU A 35 22.58 26.85 -26.86
CA GLU A 35 23.51 27.86 -27.39
C GLU A 35 24.70 28.12 -26.45
N THR A 36 24.51 28.11 -25.13
CA THR A 36 25.62 28.19 -24.16
C THR A 36 26.42 26.90 -24.08
N GLY A 37 25.79 25.74 -24.35
CA GLY A 37 26.49 24.46 -24.55
C GLY A 37 27.33 24.44 -25.83
N LEU A 38 26.82 25.01 -26.93
CA LEU A 38 27.57 25.20 -28.19
C LEU A 38 28.68 26.24 -28.07
N LYS A 39 28.44 27.35 -27.35
CA LYS A 39 29.47 28.35 -27.04
C LYS A 39 30.54 27.81 -26.09
N ARG A 40 30.19 26.99 -25.09
CA ARG A 40 31.18 26.29 -24.26
C ARG A 40 32.02 25.31 -25.06
N LYS A 41 31.45 24.60 -26.04
CA LYS A 41 32.23 23.78 -26.99
C LYS A 41 33.22 24.62 -27.82
N LYS A 42 32.82 25.81 -28.26
CA LYS A 42 33.69 26.73 -29.02
C LYS A 42 34.79 27.39 -28.16
N ILE A 43 34.47 27.75 -26.91
CA ILE A 43 35.42 28.40 -25.98
C ILE A 43 36.44 27.38 -25.45
N ILE A 44 36.04 26.11 -25.26
CA ILE A 44 36.97 25.03 -24.84
C ILE A 44 37.95 24.66 -25.97
N GLU A 45 37.62 24.95 -27.23
CA GLU A 45 38.53 24.74 -28.38
C GLU A 45 39.48 25.93 -28.63
N GLU A 46 39.33 27.08 -27.94
CA GLU A 46 40.06 28.33 -28.25
C GLU A 46 40.89 28.95 -27.10
N GLU A 47 40.89 28.42 -25.86
CA GLU A 47 41.65 29.00 -24.73
C GLU A 47 42.59 27.98 -24.06
N GLU A 48 43.78 27.78 -24.65
CA GLU A 48 45.02 27.46 -23.93
C GLU A 48 45.90 28.72 -23.95
N GLU A 49 46.50 29.03 -22.80
CA GLU A 49 47.52 30.06 -22.49
C GLU A 49 47.07 31.35 -21.74
N ASP A 50 47.80 31.55 -20.63
CA ASP A 50 48.07 32.76 -19.83
C ASP A 50 47.08 33.25 -18.74
N GLU A 51 47.43 32.93 -17.47
CA GLU A 51 47.20 33.74 -16.27
C GLU A 51 48.17 34.96 -16.24
N PRO A 52 47.84 36.15 -15.66
CA PRO A 52 47.67 36.29 -14.19
C PRO A 52 46.79 37.44 -13.62
N ASP A 53 46.49 37.27 -12.32
CA ASP A 53 46.30 38.22 -11.20
C ASP A 53 45.39 39.48 -11.27
N CYS A 54 44.37 39.52 -10.39
CA CYS A 54 44.20 40.62 -9.41
C CYS A 54 43.15 40.32 -8.30
N VAL A 55 43.53 40.73 -7.08
CA VAL A 55 42.91 40.45 -5.77
C VAL A 55 41.82 41.48 -5.40
N VAL A 56 40.67 41.04 -4.85
CA VAL A 56 39.90 41.84 -3.88
C VAL A 56 39.32 40.97 -2.76
N LYS A 57 39.59 41.40 -1.51
CA LYS A 57 39.26 40.75 -0.24
C LYS A 57 37.78 40.86 0.13
N GLY A 58 37.25 39.76 0.68
CA GLY A 58 36.52 39.79 1.95
C GLY A 58 35.01 39.56 1.89
N SER A 59 34.58 38.32 2.14
CA SER A 59 33.48 37.92 3.05
C SER A 59 33.35 36.39 3.01
N ARG A 60 33.41 35.71 4.16
CA ARG A 60 33.38 34.24 4.28
C ARG A 60 32.10 33.64 3.66
N VAL A 61 32.23 33.08 2.47
CA VAL A 61 31.36 32.02 1.96
C VAL A 61 31.95 30.71 2.48
N VAL A 62 31.13 29.89 3.13
CA VAL A 62 31.49 28.49 3.38
C VAL A 62 31.42 27.79 2.02
N ASP A 63 32.58 27.54 1.43
CA ASP A 63 32.74 26.82 0.18
C ASP A 63 32.19 25.40 0.33
N PHE A 64 31.14 25.09 -0.41
CA PHE A 64 30.91 23.71 -0.82
C PHE A 64 31.88 23.44 -1.96
N GLU A 65 32.98 22.74 -1.69
CA GLU A 65 33.78 22.17 -2.78
C GLU A 65 32.85 21.26 -3.61
N PRO A 66 32.66 21.51 -4.92
CA PRO A 66 32.06 20.51 -5.78
C PRO A 66 32.96 19.27 -5.73
N PRO A 67 32.39 18.05 -5.61
CA PRO A 67 33.21 16.84 -5.58
C PRO A 67 34.09 16.81 -6.82
N ARG A 68 35.40 16.60 -6.61
CA ARG A 68 36.36 16.44 -7.70
C ARG A 68 35.88 15.35 -8.66
N PRO A 69 35.96 15.52 -9.98
CA PRO A 69 35.63 14.47 -10.92
C PRO A 69 36.60 13.31 -10.72
N ILE A 70 36.11 12.20 -10.17
CA ILE A 70 36.84 10.95 -10.14
C ILE A 70 36.86 10.45 -11.59
N ALA A 71 38.01 10.51 -12.24
CA ALA A 71 38.21 9.91 -13.54
C ALA A 71 38.19 8.38 -13.39
N PHE A 72 37.00 7.78 -13.43
CA PHE A 72 36.88 6.35 -13.69
C PHE A 72 37.20 6.14 -15.17
N THR A 73 38.40 5.64 -15.46
CA THR A 73 38.75 5.11 -16.80
C THR A 73 37.95 3.85 -17.12
N ASP A 74 37.32 3.24 -16.11
CA ASP A 74 36.52 2.02 -16.24
C ASP A 74 35.03 2.33 -16.28
N ILE A 75 34.31 1.65 -17.17
CA ILE A 75 32.85 1.76 -17.29
C ILE A 75 32.18 1.12 -16.07
N VAL A 76 31.43 1.90 -15.29
CA VAL A 76 30.67 1.39 -14.14
C VAL A 76 29.40 0.69 -14.63
N ARG A 77 29.24 -0.59 -14.31
CA ARG A 77 28.07 -1.40 -14.69
C ARG A 77 26.97 -1.33 -13.64
N LEU A 78 25.85 -0.73 -14.00
CA LEU A 78 24.70 -0.52 -13.11
C LEU A 78 23.73 -1.72 -13.13
N ILE A 79 23.05 -1.91 -12.00
CA ILE A 79 21.86 -2.76 -11.87
C ILE A 79 20.65 -1.84 -11.86
N LEU A 80 19.72 -2.06 -12.78
CA LEU A 80 18.53 -1.22 -12.94
C LEU A 80 17.28 -2.03 -13.26
N SER A 81 16.11 -1.43 -13.06
CA SER A 81 14.83 -1.98 -13.48
C SER A 81 14.23 -1.17 -14.62
N TYR A 82 13.62 -1.86 -15.58
CA TYR A 82 13.00 -1.28 -16.76
C TYR A 82 11.61 -1.88 -17.01
N ASP A 83 10.65 -1.01 -17.32
CA ASP A 83 9.29 -1.38 -17.73
C ASP A 83 8.63 -0.17 -18.41
N MET A 84 7.78 -0.44 -19.40
CA MET A 84 7.07 0.55 -20.21
C MET A 84 5.55 0.53 -19.93
N ALA A 85 4.95 1.72 -19.90
CA ALA A 85 3.51 1.86 -19.81
C ALA A 85 2.92 2.62 -21.00
N TRP A 86 1.69 2.25 -21.35
CA TRP A 86 0.93 2.85 -22.44
C TRP A 86 -0.17 3.80 -21.95
N SER A 87 -0.44 4.82 -22.76
CA SER A 87 -1.43 5.87 -22.47
C SER A 87 -2.90 5.41 -22.63
N LYS A 88 -3.17 4.39 -23.46
CA LYS A 88 -4.49 3.74 -23.59
C LYS A 88 -4.50 2.33 -22.97
N ARG A 89 -5.70 1.83 -22.66
CA ARG A 89 -5.94 0.40 -22.37
C ARG A 89 -6.42 -0.27 -23.67
N GLY A 90 -5.64 -1.21 -24.21
CA GLY A 90 -5.89 -1.92 -25.46
C GLY A 90 -4.59 -2.19 -26.24
N ASN A 91 -4.64 -3.08 -27.23
CA ASN A 91 -3.47 -3.63 -27.94
C ASN A 91 -2.74 -2.65 -28.87
N ASP A 92 -3.34 -1.51 -29.18
CA ASP A 92 -2.72 -0.50 -30.03
C ASP A 92 -2.76 0.90 -29.40
N SER A 93 -1.63 1.28 -28.80
CA SER A 93 -1.40 2.62 -28.28
C SER A 93 -0.67 3.50 -29.28
N LEU A 94 -1.08 4.78 -29.30
CA LEU A 94 -0.37 5.83 -30.04
C LEU A 94 0.87 6.32 -29.30
N ASN A 95 0.99 5.99 -28.03
CA ASN A 95 2.11 6.39 -27.19
C ASN A 95 2.37 5.45 -26.02
N GLY A 96 3.65 5.27 -25.73
CA GLY A 96 4.14 4.66 -24.51
C GLY A 96 5.26 5.51 -23.87
N PHE A 97 5.55 5.21 -22.61
CA PHE A 97 6.59 5.86 -21.83
C PHE A 97 7.25 4.84 -20.93
N GLY A 98 8.57 4.95 -20.77
CA GLY A 98 9.39 4.05 -19.99
C GLY A 98 10.45 4.82 -19.22
N ALA A 99 10.95 4.20 -18.17
CA ALA A 99 12.04 4.75 -17.36
C ALA A 99 12.93 3.61 -16.88
N ILE A 100 14.22 3.90 -16.76
CA ILE A 100 15.18 3.04 -16.07
C ILE A 100 15.38 3.57 -14.64
N ILE A 101 15.32 2.68 -13.67
CA ILE A 101 15.40 3.03 -12.24
C ILE A 101 16.57 2.26 -11.62
N GLY A 102 17.47 2.96 -10.94
CA GLY A 102 18.59 2.32 -10.25
C GLY A 102 18.10 1.44 -9.10
N MET A 103 18.58 0.21 -9.03
CA MET A 103 18.13 -0.78 -8.04
C MET A 103 18.39 -0.29 -6.60
N GLU A 104 19.61 0.19 -6.34
CA GLU A 104 20.04 0.66 -5.01
C GLU A 104 19.40 2.01 -4.63
N SER A 105 19.41 2.98 -5.55
CA SER A 105 18.96 4.34 -5.24
C SER A 105 17.44 4.49 -5.25
N GLY A 106 16.73 3.62 -5.97
CA GLY A 106 15.29 3.76 -6.26
C GLY A 106 14.94 4.99 -7.11
N LYS A 107 15.95 5.71 -7.62
CA LYS A 107 15.79 6.92 -8.43
C LYS A 107 15.78 6.59 -9.92
N ILE A 108 15.01 7.39 -10.67
CA ILE A 108 14.99 7.33 -12.12
C ILE A 108 16.32 7.89 -12.63
N ILE A 109 17.03 7.10 -13.43
CA ILE A 109 18.30 7.46 -14.04
C ILE A 109 18.03 8.17 -15.38
N ASP A 110 17.19 7.56 -16.21
CA ASP A 110 16.79 8.08 -17.51
C ASP A 110 15.35 7.66 -17.84
N TYR A 111 14.68 8.40 -18.72
CA TYR A 111 13.31 8.15 -19.14
C TYR A 111 13.06 8.63 -20.56
N GLY A 112 12.07 8.03 -21.22
CA GLY A 112 11.71 8.41 -22.58
C GLY A 112 10.27 8.12 -22.95
N THR A 113 9.88 8.64 -24.10
CA THR A 113 8.56 8.45 -24.70
C THR A 113 8.69 7.94 -26.13
N ARG A 114 7.71 7.14 -26.54
CA ARG A 114 7.48 6.76 -27.93
C ARG A 114 6.10 7.24 -28.37
N ASN A 115 6.05 7.97 -29.47
CA ASN A 115 4.87 8.62 -30.00
C ASN A 115 4.78 8.32 -31.50
N ARG A 116 3.65 7.73 -31.92
CA ARG A 116 3.38 7.44 -33.32
C ARG A 116 2.76 8.60 -34.09
N LEU A 117 2.25 9.62 -33.40
CA LEU A 117 1.57 10.75 -34.02
C LEU A 117 1.98 12.08 -33.39
N CYS A 118 2.06 13.12 -34.23
CA CYS A 118 2.17 14.51 -33.82
C CYS A 118 0.95 15.31 -34.30
N LYS A 119 0.42 16.22 -33.48
CA LYS A 119 -0.78 16.99 -33.82
C LYS A 119 -0.57 17.92 -35.00
N LYS A 120 0.60 18.56 -35.12
CA LYS A 120 0.90 19.48 -36.22
C LYS A 120 1.06 18.73 -37.55
N CYS A 121 1.75 17.58 -37.55
CA CYS A 121 1.77 16.67 -38.69
C CYS A 121 0.35 16.21 -39.10
N GLU A 122 -0.51 15.88 -38.13
CA GLU A 122 -1.89 15.46 -38.40
C GLU A 122 -2.73 16.55 -39.08
N ILE A 123 -2.37 17.83 -38.93
CA ILE A 123 -3.05 18.98 -39.57
C ILE A 123 -2.38 19.36 -40.92
N GLY A 124 -1.35 18.62 -41.36
CA GLY A 124 -0.70 18.80 -42.65
C GLY A 124 0.55 19.68 -42.65
N HIS A 125 1.08 20.06 -41.48
CA HIS A 125 2.39 20.73 -41.40
C HIS A 125 3.53 19.74 -41.66
N ASP A 126 4.58 20.19 -42.36
CA ASP A 126 5.80 19.42 -42.53
C ASP A 126 6.48 19.19 -41.17
N LYS A 127 7.19 18.06 -41.04
CA LYS A 127 7.91 17.70 -39.81
C LYS A 127 9.00 18.71 -39.46
N ASN A 128 9.58 19.38 -40.45
CA ASN A 128 10.65 20.36 -40.25
C ASN A 128 10.11 21.73 -39.81
N ASP A 129 8.81 22.00 -40.02
CA ASP A 129 8.18 23.29 -39.68
C ASP A 129 7.85 23.44 -38.18
N HIS A 130 8.11 22.40 -37.38
CA HIS A 130 7.79 22.41 -35.98
C HIS A 130 8.61 21.40 -35.18
N ILE A 131 8.54 21.53 -33.85
CA ILE A 131 9.02 20.48 -32.94
C ILE A 131 8.09 19.28 -33.08
N CYS A 132 8.47 18.36 -33.96
CA CYS A 132 7.73 17.14 -34.19
C CYS A 132 7.88 16.22 -32.99
N PHE A 133 6.75 15.80 -32.42
CA PHE A 133 6.73 14.86 -31.29
C PHE A 133 6.55 13.41 -31.74
N GLN A 134 6.37 13.14 -33.04
CA GLN A 134 6.38 11.79 -33.58
C GLN A 134 7.83 11.31 -33.64
N ASN A 135 8.15 10.29 -32.85
CA ASN A 135 9.50 9.75 -32.71
C ASN A 135 9.55 8.21 -32.76
N PHE A 136 8.43 7.57 -33.15
CA PHE A 136 8.35 6.13 -33.25
C PHE A 136 7.49 5.70 -34.43
N ASN A 137 8.02 4.79 -35.24
CA ASN A 137 7.32 4.16 -36.34
C ASN A 137 7.34 2.64 -36.07
N GLY A 138 6.17 2.05 -35.82
CA GLY A 138 6.05 0.64 -35.44
C GLY A 138 4.74 0.35 -34.70
N SER A 139 4.61 -0.87 -34.19
CA SER A 139 3.46 -1.30 -33.38
C SER A 139 3.59 -0.79 -31.95
N ALA A 140 2.48 -0.72 -31.21
CA ALA A 140 2.54 -0.34 -29.80
C ALA A 140 3.39 -1.31 -28.96
N LYS A 141 3.41 -2.60 -29.33
CA LYS A 141 4.18 -3.66 -28.65
C LYS A 141 5.70 -3.49 -28.84
N SER A 142 6.15 -3.02 -30.02
CA SER A 142 7.58 -2.81 -30.27
C SER A 142 8.17 -1.54 -29.64
N MET A 143 7.33 -0.65 -29.10
CA MET A 143 7.78 0.57 -28.42
C MET A 143 8.65 0.29 -27.19
N GLU A 144 8.36 -0.80 -26.48
CA GLU A 144 9.05 -1.17 -25.24
C GLU A 144 10.49 -1.59 -25.55
N ALA A 145 10.67 -2.56 -26.44
CA ALA A 145 12.00 -3.01 -26.83
C ALA A 145 12.85 -1.86 -27.41
N ASP A 146 12.28 -1.03 -28.28
CA ASP A 146 12.97 0.12 -28.88
C ASP A 146 13.37 1.17 -27.83
N LEU A 147 12.47 1.51 -26.90
CA LEU A 147 12.78 2.44 -25.82
C LEU A 147 13.75 1.83 -24.80
N GLY A 148 13.69 0.54 -24.55
CA GLY A 148 14.62 -0.17 -23.69
C GLY A 148 16.05 -0.07 -24.21
N VAL A 149 16.27 -0.33 -25.51
CA VAL A 149 17.56 -0.13 -26.16
C VAL A 149 18.03 1.33 -26.07
N ASP A 150 17.12 2.27 -26.27
CA ASP A 150 17.44 3.69 -26.21
C ASP A 150 17.92 4.11 -24.82
N LEU A 151 17.22 3.71 -23.76
CA LEU A 151 17.56 4.07 -22.38
C LEU A 151 18.75 3.28 -21.82
N MET A 152 18.95 2.02 -22.21
CA MET A 152 20.00 1.16 -21.64
C MET A 152 21.30 1.20 -22.42
N ILE A 153 21.25 1.43 -23.74
CA ILE A 153 22.43 1.40 -24.63
C ILE A 153 22.74 2.78 -25.18
N LYS A 154 21.72 3.53 -25.61
CA LYS A 154 21.94 4.80 -26.32
C LYS A 154 21.95 6.02 -25.41
N SER A 155 21.53 5.89 -24.15
CA SER A 155 21.42 6.98 -23.17
C SER A 155 22.68 7.83 -23.08
N ASN A 156 22.53 9.13 -23.36
CA ASN A 156 23.59 10.10 -23.20
C ASN A 156 23.95 10.28 -21.72
N ILE A 157 22.96 10.21 -20.82
CA ILE A 157 23.19 10.33 -19.37
C ILE A 157 24.15 9.24 -18.88
N LEU A 158 23.96 7.99 -19.31
CA LEU A 158 24.86 6.90 -18.94
C LEU A 158 26.26 7.11 -19.53
N LYS A 159 26.35 7.45 -20.81
CA LYS A 159 27.63 7.64 -21.52
C LYS A 159 28.46 8.81 -20.94
N GLU A 160 27.83 9.94 -20.67
CA GLU A 160 28.48 11.14 -20.10
C GLU A 160 29.02 10.89 -18.68
N ASN A 161 28.49 9.88 -17.97
CA ASN A 161 28.91 9.52 -16.63
C ASN A 161 29.76 8.23 -16.60
N ASN A 162 30.32 7.78 -17.73
CA ASN A 162 31.08 6.52 -17.87
C ASN A 162 30.33 5.31 -17.27
N CYS A 163 29.01 5.27 -17.42
CA CYS A 163 28.15 4.19 -16.92
C CYS A 163 27.62 3.33 -18.07
N GLY A 164 27.42 2.06 -17.79
CA GLY A 164 26.73 1.11 -18.66
C GLY A 164 25.80 0.21 -17.86
N VAL A 165 24.96 -0.57 -18.53
CA VAL A 165 24.00 -1.46 -17.85
C VAL A 165 24.63 -2.84 -17.72
N GLY A 166 24.84 -3.35 -16.50
CA GLY A 166 25.32 -4.73 -16.31
C GLY A 166 24.17 -5.72 -16.20
N ILE A 167 23.16 -5.36 -15.40
CA ILE A 167 22.00 -6.20 -15.11
C ILE A 167 20.74 -5.36 -15.27
N TYR A 168 19.77 -5.87 -16.02
CA TYR A 168 18.45 -5.27 -16.09
C TYR A 168 17.39 -6.21 -15.49
N ILE A 169 16.49 -5.62 -14.71
CA ILE A 169 15.36 -6.29 -14.09
C ILE A 169 14.11 -5.93 -14.88
N GLY A 170 13.36 -6.93 -15.33
CA GLY A 170 12.13 -6.70 -16.08
C GLY A 170 11.27 -7.95 -16.19
N ASP A 171 10.15 -7.80 -16.88
CA ASP A 171 9.17 -8.86 -17.05
C ASP A 171 9.72 -10.01 -17.92
N ASN A 172 9.01 -11.14 -17.93
CA ASN A 172 9.42 -12.36 -18.63
C ASN A 172 9.21 -12.30 -20.16
N ASP A 173 9.19 -11.10 -20.73
CA ASP A 173 9.06 -10.87 -22.16
C ASP A 173 10.42 -10.98 -22.87
N SER A 174 10.46 -11.71 -23.98
CA SER A 174 11.67 -11.93 -24.80
C SER A 174 12.06 -10.72 -25.64
N THR A 175 11.11 -9.89 -26.04
CA THR A 175 11.31 -8.88 -27.09
C THR A 175 12.36 -7.83 -26.69
N THR A 176 12.26 -7.30 -25.48
CA THR A 176 13.24 -6.35 -24.92
C THR A 176 14.60 -7.02 -24.73
N SER A 177 14.65 -8.26 -24.23
CA SER A 177 15.90 -9.00 -24.06
C SER A 177 16.61 -9.25 -25.38
N ALA A 178 15.87 -9.66 -26.40
CA ALA A 178 16.39 -9.94 -27.74
C ALA A 178 16.91 -8.65 -28.40
N ALA A 179 16.17 -7.55 -28.30
CA ALA A 179 16.60 -6.25 -28.82
C ALA A 179 17.86 -5.73 -28.12
N LEU A 180 17.97 -5.91 -26.80
CA LEU A 180 19.18 -5.56 -26.05
C LEU A 180 20.38 -6.41 -26.46
N LYS A 181 20.20 -7.74 -26.59
CA LYS A 181 21.27 -8.64 -27.06
C LYS A 181 21.75 -8.27 -28.47
N ALA A 182 20.85 -7.88 -29.36
CA ALA A 182 21.21 -7.47 -30.73
C ALA A 182 21.91 -6.10 -30.78
N ALA A 183 21.56 -5.17 -29.89
CA ALA A 183 22.08 -3.80 -29.91
C ALA A 183 23.32 -3.59 -29.02
N CYS A 184 23.52 -4.43 -28.02
CA CYS A 184 24.57 -4.27 -27.02
C CYS A 184 25.84 -5.03 -27.43
N PRO A 185 27.03 -4.38 -27.46
CA PRO A 185 28.28 -5.05 -27.81
C PRO A 185 28.82 -5.95 -26.68
N TYR A 186 28.16 -5.99 -25.53
CA TYR A 186 28.52 -6.81 -24.38
C TYR A 186 27.27 -7.47 -23.78
N ASN A 187 27.47 -8.53 -23.00
CA ASN A 187 26.35 -9.26 -22.41
C ASN A 187 25.69 -8.45 -21.28
N ILE A 188 24.38 -8.21 -21.39
CA ILE A 188 23.56 -7.68 -20.30
C ILE A 188 22.79 -8.84 -19.69
N LEU A 189 22.98 -9.07 -18.39
CA LEU A 189 22.25 -10.10 -17.68
C LEU A 189 20.81 -9.63 -17.42
N LYS A 190 19.86 -10.56 -17.56
CA LYS A 190 18.46 -10.33 -17.19
C LYS A 190 18.20 -10.95 -15.84
N PHE A 191 17.63 -10.18 -14.93
CA PHE A 191 16.90 -10.73 -13.79
C PHE A 191 15.40 -10.65 -14.03
N ALA A 192 14.73 -11.79 -13.91
CA ALA A 192 13.30 -11.90 -14.01
C ALA A 192 12.62 -11.26 -12.79
N ASP A 193 11.57 -10.49 -13.02
CA ASP A 193 10.77 -9.96 -11.91
C ASP A 193 10.13 -11.12 -11.12
N LYS A 194 10.34 -11.12 -9.79
CA LYS A 194 9.86 -12.20 -8.94
C LYS A 194 8.34 -12.34 -8.92
N ASN A 195 7.59 -11.25 -9.05
CA ASN A 195 6.12 -11.29 -9.02
C ASN A 195 5.59 -11.85 -10.34
N HIS A 196 6.19 -11.48 -11.47
CA HIS A 196 5.85 -12.03 -12.77
C HIS A 196 6.22 -13.52 -12.86
N THR A 197 7.39 -13.90 -12.36
CA THR A 197 7.82 -15.30 -12.31
C THR A 197 6.88 -16.14 -11.43
N SER A 198 6.56 -15.67 -10.22
CA SER A 198 5.62 -16.34 -9.32
C SER A 198 4.22 -16.50 -9.93
N LYS A 199 3.69 -15.46 -10.58
CA LYS A 199 2.41 -15.56 -11.31
C LYS A 199 2.48 -16.54 -12.46
N GLY A 200 3.56 -16.50 -13.24
CA GLY A 200 3.76 -17.40 -14.36
C GLY A 200 3.75 -18.87 -13.96
N VAL A 201 4.33 -19.23 -12.81
CA VAL A 201 4.26 -20.61 -12.27
C VAL A 201 2.82 -21.01 -11.95
N SER A 202 2.05 -20.13 -11.29
CA SER A 202 0.64 -20.40 -11.01
C SER A 202 -0.16 -20.57 -12.31
N THR A 203 0.02 -19.69 -13.30
CA THR A 203 -0.62 -19.81 -14.61
C THR A 203 -0.25 -21.12 -15.31
N ALA A 204 1.02 -21.53 -15.27
CA ALA A 204 1.46 -22.78 -15.86
C ALA A 204 0.78 -24.00 -15.22
N LEU A 205 0.66 -24.02 -13.89
CA LEU A 205 -0.04 -25.07 -13.16
C LEU A 205 -1.53 -25.16 -13.53
N TYR A 206 -2.21 -24.01 -13.69
CA TYR A 206 -3.61 -24.00 -14.13
C TYR A 206 -3.81 -24.42 -15.59
N ASN A 207 -2.80 -24.21 -16.43
CA ASN A 207 -2.83 -24.53 -17.85
C ASN A 207 -2.27 -25.93 -18.18
N LEU A 208 -1.85 -26.70 -17.17
CA LEU A 208 -1.45 -28.09 -17.39
C LEU A 208 -2.60 -28.86 -18.04
N ASP A 209 -2.28 -29.65 -19.05
CA ASP A 209 -3.28 -30.45 -19.75
C ASP A 209 -3.94 -31.43 -18.78
N LYS A 210 -5.27 -31.33 -18.70
CA LYS A 210 -6.12 -32.13 -17.82
C LYS A 210 -6.08 -33.61 -18.18
N SER A 211 -5.63 -33.97 -19.39
CA SER A 211 -5.40 -35.36 -19.79
C SER A 211 -4.34 -36.05 -18.91
N PHE A 212 -3.38 -35.30 -18.36
CA PHE A 212 -2.33 -35.81 -17.48
C PHE A 212 -2.77 -35.95 -16.02
N ASP A 213 -3.97 -35.48 -15.67
CA ASP A 213 -4.54 -35.53 -14.32
C ASP A 213 -6.00 -36.03 -14.36
N PRO A 214 -6.23 -37.29 -14.79
CA PRO A 214 -7.58 -37.89 -14.81
C PRO A 214 -8.21 -37.95 -13.41
N ASP A 215 -7.38 -38.07 -12.37
CA ASP A 215 -7.77 -38.18 -10.98
C ASP A 215 -8.11 -36.83 -10.33
N LYS A 216 -7.82 -35.72 -11.05
CA LYS A 216 -8.06 -34.33 -10.62
C LYS A 216 -7.34 -33.98 -9.31
N GLU A 217 -6.13 -34.49 -9.16
CA GLU A 217 -5.23 -34.20 -8.03
C GLU A 217 -4.81 -32.71 -8.04
N LEU A 218 -4.68 -32.09 -9.22
CA LEU A 218 -4.51 -30.65 -9.40
C LEU A 218 -5.85 -29.92 -9.27
N ASN A 219 -6.11 -29.43 -8.07
CA ASN A 219 -7.21 -28.54 -7.76
C ASN A 219 -6.67 -27.21 -7.21
N PRO A 220 -7.51 -26.17 -7.03
CA PRO A 220 -7.04 -24.87 -6.57
C PRO A 220 -6.22 -24.90 -5.28
N MET A 221 -6.51 -25.82 -4.36
CA MET A 221 -5.80 -25.94 -3.09
C MET A 221 -4.39 -26.54 -3.28
N THR A 222 -4.26 -27.54 -4.15
CA THR A 222 -3.00 -28.23 -4.40
C THR A 222 -2.09 -27.46 -5.37
N ILE A 223 -2.67 -26.74 -6.34
CA ILE A 223 -1.97 -25.74 -7.15
C ILE A 223 -1.37 -24.66 -6.25
N LYS A 224 -2.15 -24.17 -5.29
CA LYS A 224 -1.66 -23.20 -4.31
C LYS A 224 -0.52 -23.77 -3.47
N TYR A 225 -0.61 -25.02 -3.04
CA TYR A 225 0.46 -25.68 -2.29
C TYR A 225 1.77 -25.77 -3.09
N LEU A 226 1.71 -26.16 -4.37
CA LEU A 226 2.86 -26.18 -5.28
C LEU A 226 3.44 -24.78 -5.52
N HIS A 227 2.56 -23.79 -5.68
CA HIS A 227 2.94 -22.38 -5.84
C HIS A 227 3.62 -21.82 -4.59
N ASP A 228 3.09 -22.10 -3.41
CA ASP A 228 3.69 -21.75 -2.12
C ASP A 228 5.05 -22.45 -1.95
N GLY A 229 5.17 -23.72 -2.33
CA GLY A 229 6.45 -24.43 -2.35
C GLY A 229 7.50 -23.72 -3.22
N PHE A 230 7.12 -23.22 -4.39
CA PHE A 230 7.99 -22.45 -5.28
C PHE A 230 8.41 -21.11 -4.66
N THR A 231 7.49 -20.35 -4.11
CA THR A 231 7.79 -19.05 -3.50
C THR A 231 8.65 -19.18 -2.25
N TYR A 232 8.44 -20.22 -1.44
CA TYR A 232 9.32 -20.55 -0.32
C TYR A 232 10.72 -20.96 -0.78
N ALA A 233 10.83 -21.78 -1.83
CA ALA A 233 12.11 -22.15 -2.41
C ALA A 233 12.90 -20.92 -2.91
N MET A 234 12.21 -19.94 -3.50
CA MET A 234 12.82 -18.66 -3.87
C MET A 234 13.27 -17.86 -2.65
N ALA A 235 12.39 -17.68 -1.65
CA ALA A 235 12.66 -16.84 -0.48
C ALA A 235 13.81 -17.39 0.39
N GLN A 236 13.87 -18.71 0.60
CA GLN A 236 14.87 -19.36 1.46
C GLN A 236 16.26 -19.44 0.82
N ASN A 237 16.35 -19.39 -0.51
CA ASN A 237 17.59 -19.62 -1.25
C ASN A 237 18.06 -18.38 -2.03
N LYS A 238 17.66 -17.19 -1.59
CA LYS A 238 18.07 -15.93 -2.21
C LYS A 238 19.60 -15.83 -2.29
N GLY A 239 20.09 -15.42 -3.45
CA GLY A 239 21.52 -15.28 -3.73
C GLY A 239 22.25 -16.60 -4.00
N ASN A 240 21.59 -17.76 -3.86
CA ASN A 240 22.20 -19.06 -4.14
C ASN A 240 21.40 -19.83 -5.19
N SER A 241 21.81 -19.70 -6.46
CA SER A 241 21.11 -20.33 -7.59
C SER A 241 21.12 -21.86 -7.53
N GLU A 242 22.16 -22.48 -6.97
CA GLU A 242 22.29 -23.94 -6.91
C GLU A 242 21.35 -24.54 -5.89
N LYS A 243 21.33 -23.99 -4.66
CA LYS A 243 20.37 -24.40 -3.62
C LYS A 243 18.94 -24.11 -4.03
N MET A 244 18.70 -22.97 -4.70
CA MET A 244 17.38 -22.64 -5.24
C MET A 244 16.93 -23.66 -6.28
N ALA A 245 17.79 -24.00 -7.23
CA ALA A 245 17.50 -25.02 -8.23
C ALA A 245 17.21 -26.38 -7.58
N ALA A 246 18.02 -26.79 -6.60
CA ALA A 246 17.80 -28.04 -5.86
C ALA A 246 16.45 -28.05 -5.13
N ALA A 247 16.10 -26.97 -4.43
CA ALA A 247 14.83 -26.83 -3.73
C ALA A 247 13.63 -26.87 -4.70
N ILE A 248 13.72 -26.17 -5.84
CA ILE A 248 12.67 -26.15 -6.86
C ILE A 248 12.46 -27.55 -7.47
N ARG A 249 13.53 -28.28 -7.76
CA ARG A 249 13.45 -29.67 -8.29
C ARG A 249 12.81 -30.64 -7.31
N ASN A 250 12.90 -30.39 -6.01
CA ASN A 250 12.34 -31.25 -4.98
C ASN A 250 10.84 -31.03 -4.74
N ILE A 251 10.24 -29.94 -5.22
CA ILE A 251 8.82 -29.64 -4.98
C ILE A 251 7.89 -30.76 -5.48
N PRO A 252 8.06 -31.30 -6.71
CA PRO A 252 7.25 -32.43 -7.18
C PRO A 252 7.50 -33.72 -6.40
N ASP A 253 8.71 -33.99 -5.93
CA ASP A 253 8.96 -35.20 -5.11
C ASP A 253 8.24 -35.09 -3.76
N HIS A 254 8.32 -33.92 -3.13
CA HIS A 254 7.70 -33.69 -1.83
C HIS A 254 6.18 -33.90 -1.84
N ILE A 255 5.44 -33.35 -2.82
CA ILE A 255 3.97 -33.51 -2.86
C ILE A 255 3.52 -34.96 -3.16
N PHE A 256 4.40 -35.77 -3.75
CA PHE A 256 4.20 -37.21 -3.98
C PHE A 256 4.65 -38.06 -2.79
N ASN A 257 4.87 -37.43 -1.64
CA ASN A 257 5.31 -38.08 -0.40
C ASN A 257 6.70 -38.74 -0.53
N ILE A 258 7.56 -38.22 -1.42
CA ILE A 258 8.95 -38.64 -1.60
C ILE A 258 9.85 -37.59 -0.95
N HIS A 259 10.48 -37.94 0.18
CA HIS A 259 11.17 -36.97 1.04
C HIS A 259 12.70 -37.04 0.98
N ASP A 260 13.28 -37.85 0.09
CA ASP A 260 14.72 -38.14 0.01
C ASP A 260 15.62 -36.89 -0.10
N LYS A 261 15.11 -35.84 -0.77
CA LYS A 261 15.85 -34.60 -1.04
C LYS A 261 15.24 -33.39 -0.33
N CYS A 262 14.40 -33.63 0.68
CA CYS A 262 13.80 -32.56 1.47
C CYS A 262 14.82 -31.86 2.38
N GLY A 263 14.56 -30.59 2.67
CA GLY A 263 15.33 -29.81 3.65
C GLY A 263 14.69 -29.81 5.03
N THR A 264 15.29 -29.08 5.98
CA THR A 264 14.82 -28.92 7.37
C THR A 264 13.40 -28.37 7.53
N TRP A 265 12.84 -27.81 6.44
CA TRP A 265 11.46 -27.34 6.37
C TRP A 265 10.43 -28.48 6.28
N CYS A 266 10.85 -29.69 5.86
CA CYS A 266 9.95 -30.83 5.72
C CYS A 266 9.62 -31.44 7.09
N GLY A 267 8.32 -31.56 7.38
CA GLY A 267 7.84 -32.19 8.61
C GLY A 267 8.19 -33.67 8.71
N TYR A 268 8.28 -34.38 7.57
CA TYR A 268 8.64 -35.80 7.52
C TYR A 268 9.99 -36.07 8.14
N LEU A 269 10.98 -35.21 7.88
CA LEU A 269 12.33 -35.36 8.44
C LEU A 269 12.38 -35.12 9.96
N LYS A 270 11.34 -34.51 10.55
CA LYS A 270 11.24 -34.25 12.00
C LYS A 270 10.52 -35.39 12.72
N ASP A 271 9.44 -35.90 12.12
CA ASP A 271 8.62 -36.97 12.66
C ASP A 271 8.09 -37.87 11.54
N PRO A 272 8.89 -38.85 11.05
CA PRO A 272 8.49 -39.72 9.95
C PRO A 272 7.25 -40.56 10.25
N GLU A 273 7.02 -40.91 11.53
CA GLU A 273 5.95 -41.82 11.94
C GLU A 273 4.59 -41.13 11.95
N ASN A 274 4.52 -39.85 12.31
CA ASN A 274 3.26 -39.10 12.38
C ASN A 274 3.09 -38.05 11.27
N TYR A 275 4.01 -37.97 10.31
CA TYR A 275 3.92 -36.99 9.25
C TYR A 275 2.84 -37.33 8.22
N ASP A 276 2.00 -36.35 7.93
CA ASP A 276 1.14 -36.32 6.76
C ASP A 276 1.03 -34.90 6.21
N HIS A 277 0.82 -34.76 4.90
CA HIS A 277 0.62 -33.46 4.29
C HIS A 277 -0.77 -32.93 4.66
N ALA A 278 -0.82 -31.80 5.37
CA ALA A 278 -2.08 -31.17 5.77
C ALA A 278 -3.02 -30.84 4.59
N THR A 279 -2.46 -30.59 3.39
CA THR A 279 -3.21 -30.23 2.19
C THR A 279 -3.54 -31.42 1.29
N VAL A 280 -2.69 -32.46 1.27
CA VAL A 280 -2.82 -33.63 0.40
C VAL A 280 -2.51 -34.89 1.20
N PRO A 281 -3.43 -35.35 2.07
CA PRO A 281 -3.19 -36.54 2.89
C PRO A 281 -2.72 -37.74 2.05
N GLY A 282 -1.56 -38.31 2.40
CA GLY A 282 -0.92 -39.42 1.68
C GLY A 282 -0.21 -39.05 0.37
N GLY A 283 -0.19 -37.77 -0.01
CA GLY A 283 0.43 -37.28 -1.24
C GLY A 283 -0.34 -37.58 -2.52
N PHE A 284 0.14 -37.02 -3.63
CA PHE A 284 -0.32 -37.37 -4.98
C PHE A 284 0.10 -38.78 -5.36
N LYS A 285 -0.70 -39.43 -6.22
CA LYS A 285 -0.51 -40.82 -6.62
C LYS A 285 -0.33 -41.00 -8.12
N ASN A 286 -0.71 -40.02 -8.93
CA ASN A 286 -0.67 -40.17 -10.38
C ASN A 286 0.77 -40.02 -10.96
N PRO A 287 1.39 -41.10 -11.48
CA PRO A 287 2.77 -41.06 -11.95
C PRO A 287 2.96 -40.24 -13.23
N ILE A 288 1.91 -40.10 -14.07
CA ILE A 288 1.96 -39.29 -15.28
C ILE A 288 2.03 -37.81 -14.88
N LEU A 289 1.18 -37.40 -13.93
CA LEU A 289 1.20 -36.07 -13.34
C LEU A 289 2.55 -35.78 -12.67
N HIS A 290 3.14 -36.74 -11.94
CA HIS A 290 4.46 -36.59 -11.31
C HIS A 290 5.53 -36.22 -12.33
N ASN A 291 5.59 -36.96 -13.43
CA ASN A 291 6.58 -36.73 -14.48
C ASN A 291 6.41 -35.36 -15.15
N LYS A 292 5.16 -34.92 -15.39
CA LYS A 292 4.87 -33.61 -15.98
C LYS A 292 5.23 -32.46 -15.03
N LEU A 293 4.91 -32.59 -13.74
CA LEU A 293 5.32 -31.62 -12.72
C LEU A 293 6.85 -31.58 -12.60
N LYS A 294 7.53 -32.73 -12.58
CA LYS A 294 9.00 -32.80 -12.61
C LYS A 294 9.60 -32.07 -13.78
N GLN A 295 9.11 -32.32 -15.00
CA GLN A 295 9.57 -31.63 -16.20
C GLN A 295 9.42 -30.10 -16.07
N MET A 296 8.22 -29.64 -15.67
CA MET A 296 7.94 -28.21 -15.48
C MET A 296 8.86 -27.56 -14.45
N PHE A 297 9.01 -28.17 -13.27
CA PHE A 297 9.85 -27.64 -12.19
C PHE A 297 11.35 -27.76 -12.49
N ASN A 298 11.78 -28.76 -13.28
CA ASN A 298 13.15 -28.84 -13.79
C ASN A 298 13.48 -27.67 -14.73
N ASN A 299 12.57 -27.33 -15.64
CA ASN A 299 12.73 -26.18 -16.54
C ASN A 299 12.85 -24.86 -15.76
N LEU A 300 12.05 -24.69 -14.70
CA LEU A 300 12.18 -23.56 -13.78
C LEU A 300 13.53 -23.56 -13.05
N ALA A 301 13.94 -24.71 -12.52
CA ALA A 301 15.20 -24.85 -11.78
C ALA A 301 16.43 -24.54 -12.65
N ASN A 302 16.39 -24.86 -13.94
CA ASN A 302 17.47 -24.54 -14.88
C ASN A 302 17.64 -23.01 -15.06
N LYS A 303 16.58 -22.24 -14.84
CA LYS A 303 16.58 -20.77 -14.90
C LYS A 303 16.77 -20.11 -13.53
N ALA A 304 17.12 -20.84 -12.48
CA ALA A 304 17.26 -20.29 -11.13
C ALA A 304 18.20 -19.08 -11.06
N LYS A 305 19.25 -19.02 -11.90
CA LYS A 305 20.17 -17.86 -11.98
C LYS A 305 19.47 -16.56 -12.38
N GLU A 306 18.37 -16.62 -13.14
CA GLU A 306 17.64 -15.43 -13.60
C GLU A 306 16.76 -14.82 -12.52
N PHE A 307 16.36 -15.56 -11.49
CA PHE A 307 15.49 -15.05 -10.42
C PHE A 307 16.03 -15.29 -9.01
N CYS A 308 17.24 -15.86 -8.84
CA CYS A 308 17.86 -16.06 -7.53
C CYS A 308 18.14 -14.77 -6.76
N ALA A 309 18.23 -13.64 -7.47
CA ALA A 309 18.36 -12.33 -6.85
C ALA A 309 17.05 -11.82 -6.22
N CYS A 310 15.91 -12.48 -6.49
CA CYS A 310 14.57 -12.06 -6.06
C CYS A 310 14.25 -10.59 -6.40
N ALA A 311 14.77 -10.14 -7.54
CA ALA A 311 14.68 -8.78 -8.02
C ALA A 311 13.25 -8.42 -8.45
N SER A 312 12.92 -7.12 -8.47
CA SER A 312 11.59 -6.67 -8.90
C SER A 312 11.58 -5.34 -9.65
N SER A 313 10.72 -5.26 -10.66
CA SER A 313 10.35 -4.05 -11.42
C SER A 313 9.23 -3.23 -10.75
N ASN A 314 8.80 -3.56 -9.53
CA ASN A 314 7.76 -2.84 -8.77
C ASN A 314 8.00 -1.32 -8.65
N SER A 315 9.26 -0.89 -8.64
CA SER A 315 9.63 0.53 -8.68
C SER A 315 9.12 1.24 -9.94
N ASN A 316 9.08 0.54 -11.08
CA ASN A 316 8.55 1.03 -12.34
C ASN A 316 7.03 1.06 -12.29
N GLU A 317 6.35 0.02 -11.81
CA GLU A 317 4.89 0.03 -11.64
C GLU A 317 4.42 1.19 -10.73
N SER A 318 5.15 1.43 -9.63
CA SER A 318 4.90 2.55 -8.73
C SER A 318 5.11 3.90 -9.41
N PHE A 319 6.14 4.01 -10.26
CA PHE A 319 6.37 5.19 -11.09
C PHE A 319 5.25 5.40 -12.11
N HIS A 320 4.82 4.37 -12.84
CA HIS A 320 3.72 4.46 -13.79
C HIS A 320 2.41 4.87 -13.12
N SER A 321 2.16 4.40 -11.89
CA SER A 321 1.04 4.84 -11.07
C SER A 321 1.12 6.35 -10.78
N SER A 322 2.32 6.87 -10.57
CA SER A 322 2.57 8.31 -10.38
C SER A 322 2.40 9.08 -11.69
N VAL A 323 2.95 8.61 -12.81
CA VAL A 323 2.73 9.18 -14.15
C VAL A 323 1.24 9.28 -14.47
N SER A 324 0.44 8.28 -14.11
CA SER A 324 -1.01 8.28 -14.35
C SER A 324 -1.76 9.42 -13.63
N ARG A 325 -1.14 10.09 -12.63
CA ARG A 325 -1.68 11.29 -12.00
C ARG A 325 -1.42 12.55 -12.83
N PHE A 326 -0.27 12.62 -13.50
CA PHE A 326 0.12 13.73 -14.37
C PHE A 326 -0.46 13.58 -15.79
N CYS A 327 -0.55 12.34 -16.27
CA CYS A 327 -1.11 11.91 -17.55
C CYS A 327 -2.22 10.85 -17.33
N PRO A 328 -3.44 11.25 -16.92
CA PRO A 328 -4.54 10.29 -16.80
C PRO A 328 -4.86 9.60 -18.13
N LYS A 329 -4.98 8.26 -18.12
CA LYS A 329 -5.29 7.43 -19.30
C LYS A 329 -6.65 7.73 -19.99
N GLY A 330 -7.46 8.62 -19.41
CA GLY A 330 -8.74 9.07 -19.99
C GLY A 330 -8.60 10.22 -20.99
N TYR A 331 -7.40 10.82 -21.12
CA TYR A 331 -7.13 11.93 -22.02
C TYR A 331 -5.89 11.65 -22.87
N CYS A 332 -5.92 12.08 -24.13
CA CYS A 332 -4.76 11.96 -25.01
C CYS A 332 -3.88 13.21 -24.89
N TYR A 333 -2.75 13.09 -24.19
CA TYR A 333 -1.71 14.14 -24.11
C TYR A 333 -0.58 13.93 -25.13
N SER A 334 -0.60 12.80 -25.84
CA SER A 334 0.55 12.25 -26.57
C SER A 334 0.76 12.83 -27.97
N LYS A 335 -0.12 13.73 -28.42
CA LYS A 335 0.01 14.37 -29.75
C LYS A 335 0.85 15.66 -29.71
N SER A 336 1.34 16.07 -28.54
CA SER A 336 2.18 17.26 -28.37
C SER A 336 3.17 17.08 -27.22
N GLY A 337 4.06 18.06 -27.00
CA GLY A 337 5.02 18.06 -25.89
C GLY A 337 4.40 18.02 -24.49
N SER A 338 3.07 18.13 -24.37
CA SER A 338 2.37 18.01 -23.09
C SER A 338 2.64 16.69 -22.38
N ALA A 339 2.69 15.57 -23.11
CA ALA A 339 3.01 14.28 -22.52
C ALA A 339 4.43 14.26 -21.93
N ASN A 340 5.42 14.74 -22.69
CA ASN A 340 6.83 14.76 -22.26
C ASN A 340 7.02 15.63 -21.01
N THR A 341 6.43 16.83 -20.97
CA THR A 341 6.51 17.71 -19.80
C THR A 341 5.90 17.07 -18.55
N ARG A 342 4.73 16.44 -18.69
CA ARG A 342 4.04 15.79 -17.56
C ARG A 342 4.79 14.58 -17.02
N ILE A 343 5.44 13.82 -17.91
CA ILE A 343 6.31 12.70 -17.51
C ILE A 343 7.55 13.24 -16.80
N ALA A 344 8.17 14.31 -17.30
CA ALA A 344 9.27 14.99 -16.61
C ALA A 344 8.89 15.44 -15.19
N CYS A 345 7.69 16.02 -15.02
CA CYS A 345 7.16 16.35 -13.69
C CYS A 345 6.99 15.11 -12.79
N ALA A 346 6.56 13.97 -13.35
CA ALA A 346 6.44 12.73 -12.60
C ALA A 346 7.82 12.19 -12.17
N VAL A 347 8.83 12.33 -13.03
CA VAL A 347 10.23 11.96 -12.76
C VAL A 347 10.79 12.82 -11.64
N ALA A 348 10.69 14.14 -11.78
CA ALA A 348 11.15 15.09 -10.76
C ALA A 348 10.45 14.85 -9.41
N ASN A 349 9.13 14.62 -9.43
CA ASN A 349 8.39 14.28 -8.21
C ASN A 349 8.83 12.94 -7.58
N LYS A 350 9.33 11.97 -8.37
CA LYS A 350 9.84 10.70 -7.84
C LYS A 350 11.25 10.86 -7.27
N ASN A 351 12.15 11.54 -7.99
CA ASN A 351 13.55 11.67 -7.60
C ASN A 351 13.74 12.68 -6.47
N GLU A 352 13.02 13.80 -6.55
CA GLU A 352 13.19 14.93 -5.65
C GLU A 352 12.00 15.14 -4.74
N GLY A 353 10.86 14.46 -4.90
CA GLY A 353 9.68 14.75 -4.07
C GLY A 353 9.02 16.09 -4.42
N PRO A 354 7.99 16.54 -3.68
CA PRO A 354 7.16 17.69 -4.05
C PRO A 354 7.90 19.04 -4.10
N GLN A 355 9.11 19.13 -3.54
CA GLN A 355 9.94 20.34 -3.56
C GLN A 355 10.46 20.72 -4.95
N TYR A 356 10.50 19.80 -5.92
CA TYR A 356 10.92 20.11 -7.29
C TYR A 356 10.12 21.30 -7.86
N LEU A 357 8.82 21.39 -7.53
CA LEU A 357 7.96 22.49 -7.96
C LEU A 357 8.44 23.84 -7.43
N LYS A 358 8.92 23.89 -6.19
CA LYS A 358 9.44 25.12 -5.58
C LYS A 358 10.71 25.57 -6.30
N GLN A 359 11.62 24.63 -6.56
CA GLN A 359 12.88 24.89 -7.27
C GLN A 359 12.62 25.33 -8.72
N THR A 360 11.75 24.62 -9.45
CA THR A 360 11.38 24.99 -10.81
C THR A 360 10.73 26.39 -10.87
N ILE A 361 9.86 26.74 -9.92
CA ILE A 361 9.23 28.07 -9.88
C ILE A 361 10.26 29.18 -9.58
N GLN A 362 11.22 28.90 -8.68
CA GLN A 362 12.31 29.83 -8.35
C GLN A 362 13.18 30.11 -9.58
N GLU A 363 13.59 29.07 -10.30
CA GLU A 363 14.39 29.20 -11.53
C GLU A 363 13.64 29.91 -12.66
N LEU A 364 12.32 29.73 -12.74
CA LEU A 364 11.52 30.32 -13.81
C LEU A 364 11.29 31.82 -13.66
N ASN A 365 11.65 32.41 -12.52
CA ASN A 365 11.52 33.84 -12.24
C ASN A 365 10.10 34.37 -12.57
N THR A 366 9.08 33.53 -12.39
CA THR A 366 7.68 33.89 -12.57
C THR A 366 7.13 34.36 -11.24
N GLY A 367 7.00 35.68 -11.07
CA GLY A 367 6.35 36.29 -9.91
C GLY A 367 4.88 35.86 -9.82
N SER A 368 4.61 34.79 -9.06
CA SER A 368 3.26 34.43 -8.62
C SER A 368 3.32 33.36 -7.53
N GLU A 369 2.39 33.50 -6.57
CA GLU A 369 2.21 32.66 -5.40
C GLU A 369 2.25 31.16 -5.71
N VAL A 370 3.03 30.44 -4.91
CA VAL A 370 3.00 28.99 -4.84
C VAL A 370 1.59 28.58 -4.40
N VAL A 371 0.81 27.99 -5.32
CA VAL A 371 -0.39 27.24 -4.93
C VAL A 371 0.09 26.13 -4.00
N LYS A 372 -0.18 26.28 -2.70
CA LYS A 372 0.01 25.21 -1.71
C LYS A 372 -0.69 23.98 -2.26
N TYR A 373 0.09 22.96 -2.64
CA TYR A 373 -0.45 21.65 -2.95
C TYR A 373 -0.88 21.00 -1.62
N GLN A 374 -2.02 21.42 -1.09
CA GLN A 374 -2.67 20.70 0.00
C GLN A 374 -3.25 19.44 -0.62
N SER A 375 -2.62 18.29 -0.33
CA SER A 375 -3.29 17.01 -0.55
C SER A 375 -4.47 16.95 0.41
N THR A 376 -5.65 17.40 -0.01
CA THR A 376 -6.85 17.28 0.81
C THR A 376 -7.20 15.81 0.97
N HIS A 377 -7.73 15.46 2.15
CA HIS A 377 -8.28 14.12 2.44
C HIS A 377 -9.24 13.65 1.35
N GLU A 378 -9.96 14.59 0.75
CA GLU A 378 -10.91 14.40 -0.33
C GLU A 378 -10.27 13.96 -1.66
N TYR A 379 -9.09 14.48 -2.02
CA TYR A 379 -8.33 14.02 -3.19
C TYR A 379 -7.82 12.59 -3.02
N LYS A 380 -7.29 12.25 -1.83
CA LYS A 380 -6.84 10.89 -1.49
C LYS A 380 -8.02 9.89 -1.49
N LYS A 381 -9.18 10.30 -0.99
CA LYS A 381 -10.45 9.54 -1.00
C LYS A 381 -10.95 9.31 -2.44
N LYS A 382 -10.97 10.35 -3.29
CA LYS A 382 -11.33 10.24 -4.73
C LYS A 382 -10.39 9.32 -5.50
N ARG A 383 -9.09 9.35 -5.21
CA ARG A 383 -8.07 8.49 -5.83
C ARG A 383 -8.28 7.01 -5.50
N LEU A 384 -8.53 6.68 -4.23
CA LEU A 384 -8.86 5.31 -3.80
C LEU A 384 -10.17 4.80 -4.42
N GLN A 385 -11.21 5.65 -4.44
CA GLN A 385 -12.50 5.34 -5.09
C GLN A 385 -12.35 5.09 -6.60
N THR A 386 -11.44 5.81 -7.26
CA THR A 386 -11.19 5.65 -8.70
C THR A 386 -10.30 4.44 -9.00
N LYS A 387 -9.41 4.03 -8.08
CA LYS A 387 -8.60 2.80 -8.19
C LYS A 387 -9.49 1.55 -8.22
N HIS A 388 -10.47 1.44 -7.32
CA HIS A 388 -11.43 0.33 -7.31
C HIS A 388 -12.34 0.32 -8.55
N LYS A 389 -12.86 1.48 -8.96
CA LYS A 389 -13.65 1.60 -10.20
C LYS A 389 -12.86 1.20 -11.45
N ARG A 390 -11.56 1.51 -11.50
CA ARG A 390 -10.66 1.20 -12.63
C ARG A 390 -10.21 -0.26 -12.69
N ALA A 391 -10.13 -0.96 -11.57
CA ALA A 391 -9.84 -2.40 -11.52
C ALA A 391 -11.03 -3.21 -12.06
N GLN A 392 -12.24 -2.87 -11.64
CA GLN A 392 -13.48 -3.51 -12.12
C GLN A 392 -13.76 -3.26 -13.62
N LEU A 393 -13.40 -2.09 -14.14
CA LEU A 393 -13.46 -1.80 -15.58
C LEU A 393 -12.38 -2.53 -16.40
N ARG A 394 -11.30 -3.01 -15.76
CA ARG A 394 -10.22 -3.79 -16.41
C ARG A 394 -10.69 -5.22 -16.64
N TYR A 395 -11.14 -5.86 -15.56
CA TYR A 395 -11.71 -7.22 -15.55
C TYR A 395 -12.87 -7.40 -16.55
N ARG A 396 -13.73 -6.39 -16.69
CA ARG A 396 -14.87 -6.42 -17.64
C ARG A 396 -14.48 -6.26 -19.12
N LYS A 397 -13.34 -5.62 -19.40
CA LYS A 397 -12.83 -5.47 -20.77
C LYS A 397 -12.04 -6.70 -21.20
N GLU A 398 -11.19 -7.20 -20.32
CA GLU A 398 -10.39 -8.43 -20.55
C GLU A 398 -11.31 -9.64 -20.81
N LYS A 399 -12.44 -9.75 -20.11
CA LYS A 399 -13.46 -10.79 -20.36
C LYS A 399 -14.21 -10.65 -21.70
N LYS A 400 -14.18 -9.47 -22.34
CA LYS A 400 -14.88 -9.18 -23.61
C LYS A 400 -13.95 -9.26 -24.84
N GLU A 401 -12.64 -9.19 -24.64
CA GLU A 401 -11.64 -9.01 -25.69
C GLU A 401 -10.99 -10.34 -26.15
N GLY A 402 -11.16 -11.45 -25.40
CA GLY A 402 -10.47 -12.72 -25.69
C GLY A 402 -8.94 -12.62 -25.52
N ILE A 403 -8.22 -13.74 -25.69
CA ILE A 403 -6.75 -13.76 -25.57
C ILE A 403 -6.15 -13.06 -26.79
N THR A 404 -5.38 -12.00 -26.57
CA THR A 404 -4.73 -11.19 -27.64
C THR A 404 -3.24 -10.88 -27.37
N TYR A 405 -2.73 -11.37 -26.25
CA TYR A 405 -1.34 -11.29 -25.78
C TYR A 405 -1.12 -12.41 -24.77
N GLU A 406 -0.03 -13.18 -24.94
CA GLU A 406 0.35 -14.27 -24.03
C GLU A 406 1.61 -13.87 -23.27
N SER A 407 1.46 -13.70 -21.96
CA SER A 407 2.54 -13.45 -21.01
C SER A 407 3.23 -14.75 -20.61
N ASN A 408 4.49 -14.70 -20.20
CA ASN A 408 5.29 -15.84 -19.70
C ASN A 408 5.81 -16.82 -20.76
N MET A 409 5.83 -16.45 -22.04
CA MET A 409 6.42 -17.28 -23.11
C MET A 409 7.84 -17.74 -22.78
N CYS A 410 8.66 -16.90 -22.16
CA CYS A 410 10.04 -17.25 -21.80
C CYS A 410 10.18 -18.00 -20.48
N LEU A 411 9.09 -18.34 -19.78
CA LEU A 411 9.19 -19.02 -18.49
C LEU A 411 9.77 -20.43 -18.65
N PHE A 412 9.42 -21.17 -19.71
CA PHE A 412 9.83 -22.57 -19.89
C PHE A 412 10.86 -22.82 -20.99
N GLY A 413 10.98 -21.97 -22.02
CA GLY A 413 12.00 -22.11 -23.08
C GLY A 413 11.71 -23.24 -24.06
N ASP A 414 11.87 -22.96 -25.35
CA ASP A 414 11.66 -23.92 -26.44
C ASP A 414 12.96 -24.71 -26.70
N GLU A 415 12.92 -26.01 -26.44
CA GLU A 415 13.75 -27.01 -27.11
C GLU A 415 12.80 -28.15 -27.49
N ASP A 416 12.74 -28.44 -28.80
CA ASP A 416 12.03 -29.52 -29.52
C ASP A 416 11.01 -29.02 -30.58
N GLU A 417 11.47 -28.22 -31.54
CA GLU A 417 10.98 -28.33 -32.92
C GLU A 417 12.01 -29.15 -33.69
N ASP A 418 11.82 -30.46 -33.72
CA ASP A 418 12.15 -31.31 -34.86
C ASP A 418 11.49 -32.68 -34.66
N LEU A 419 10.72 -33.11 -35.69
CA LEU A 419 10.04 -34.40 -35.86
C LEU A 419 8.60 -34.51 -35.27
N ILE A 420 7.60 -34.09 -36.05
CA ILE A 420 6.76 -34.96 -36.90
C ILE A 420 5.67 -34.09 -37.53
N ASN A 421 5.70 -34.02 -38.86
CA ASN A 421 4.63 -33.52 -39.69
C ASN A 421 3.71 -34.72 -40.00
N ASP A 422 2.44 -34.67 -39.60
CA ASP A 422 1.32 -35.01 -40.48
C ASP A 422 -0.05 -34.79 -39.80
N GLY A 423 -0.90 -34.04 -40.50
CA GLY A 423 -2.28 -34.46 -40.77
C GLY A 423 -3.32 -34.42 -39.65
N ALA A 424 -4.21 -33.43 -39.80
CA ALA A 424 -5.68 -33.58 -39.73
C ALA A 424 -6.43 -33.20 -38.41
N VAL A 425 -7.20 -32.12 -38.60
CA VAL A 425 -8.65 -31.97 -38.35
C VAL A 425 -9.11 -31.38 -37.02
N ASP A 426 -9.83 -30.27 -37.21
CA ASP A 426 -10.73 -29.57 -36.28
C ASP A 426 -11.55 -30.52 -35.40
N VAL A 427 -11.46 -30.33 -34.09
CA VAL A 427 -12.58 -30.58 -33.18
C VAL A 427 -12.73 -29.39 -32.25
N VAL A 428 -13.72 -28.57 -32.58
CA VAL A 428 -14.33 -27.58 -31.68
C VAL A 428 -14.92 -28.33 -30.49
N VAL A 429 -14.39 -28.10 -29.29
CA VAL A 429 -15.14 -28.37 -28.04
C VAL A 429 -15.08 -27.15 -27.13
N ASN A 430 -16.21 -26.46 -27.06
CA ASN A 430 -16.51 -25.50 -26.02
C ASN A 430 -16.45 -26.18 -24.64
N ALA A 431 -15.66 -25.64 -23.72
CA ALA A 431 -15.87 -25.84 -22.29
C ALA A 431 -15.46 -24.57 -21.53
N GLY A 432 -16.45 -23.69 -21.32
CA GLY A 432 -16.37 -22.67 -20.29
C GLY A 432 -16.29 -23.31 -18.90
N GLY A 433 -15.48 -22.72 -18.03
CA GLY A 433 -15.41 -23.07 -16.62
C GLY A 433 -14.75 -21.93 -15.85
N ASP A 434 -15.54 -21.28 -15.00
CA ASP A 434 -15.12 -20.22 -14.08
C ASP A 434 -13.90 -20.63 -13.25
N VAL A 435 -12.87 -19.77 -13.20
CA VAL A 435 -11.79 -19.85 -12.20
C VAL A 435 -11.83 -18.57 -11.37
N GLY A 436 -12.06 -18.77 -10.07
CA GLY A 436 -12.16 -17.75 -9.05
C GLY A 436 -10.85 -16.99 -8.85
N ASP A 437 -11.03 -15.70 -8.58
CA ASP A 437 -10.02 -14.69 -8.27
C ASP A 437 -9.37 -15.03 -6.91
N ASP A 438 -8.17 -15.64 -6.92
CA ASP A 438 -7.36 -15.87 -5.71
C ASP A 438 -6.15 -14.91 -5.71
N SER A 439 -6.10 -14.09 -4.67
CA SER A 439 -5.19 -12.97 -4.51
C SER A 439 -4.19 -13.26 -3.39
N GLY A 440 -3.01 -13.79 -3.72
CA GLY A 440 -1.79 -13.82 -2.88
C GLY A 440 -0.65 -13.15 -3.66
N ILE A 441 0.02 -12.08 -3.23
CA ILE A 441 0.90 -11.85 -2.05
C ILE A 441 2.11 -12.81 -2.03
N TYR A 442 3.27 -12.31 -2.48
CA TYR A 442 4.58 -12.59 -1.85
C TYR A 442 5.45 -11.33 -1.90
N SER A 443 5.98 -10.96 -0.74
CA SER A 443 6.92 -9.86 -0.55
C SER A 443 7.84 -10.22 0.62
N ASP A 444 8.99 -10.81 0.31
CA ASP A 444 10.13 -10.86 1.21
C ASP A 444 11.33 -10.25 0.48
N ASP A 445 12.05 -9.38 1.20
CA ASP A 445 13.48 -9.07 1.06
C ASP A 445 13.81 -7.71 1.67
N PHE A 446 14.01 -7.66 2.99
CA PHE A 446 14.68 -6.57 3.68
C PHE A 446 15.09 -7.04 5.07
N ASN A 447 15.97 -8.04 5.19
CA ASN A 447 16.37 -8.54 6.53
C ASN A 447 17.84 -8.92 6.73
N ASP A 448 18.74 -8.73 5.76
CA ASP A 448 20.15 -9.14 5.97
C ASP A 448 21.10 -8.04 6.44
N SER A 449 20.72 -6.76 6.40
CA SER A 449 21.62 -5.67 6.84
C SER A 449 21.46 -5.26 8.32
N LEU A 450 20.56 -5.91 9.07
CA LEU A 450 20.35 -5.60 10.50
C LEU A 450 21.16 -6.51 11.44
N ASN A 451 21.64 -7.66 10.95
CA ASN A 451 22.33 -8.65 11.79
C ASN A 451 23.78 -8.29 12.10
N GLN A 452 24.44 -7.46 11.30
CA GLN A 452 25.82 -7.02 11.58
C GLN A 452 25.92 -5.87 12.61
N LEU A 453 24.79 -5.25 12.99
CA LEU A 453 24.77 -4.19 14.02
C LEU A 453 24.47 -4.73 15.43
N ASN A 454 23.86 -5.92 15.54
CA ASN A 454 23.50 -6.53 16.82
C ASN A 454 24.70 -7.14 17.55
N ASP A 455 25.75 -7.55 16.83
CA ASP A 455 26.94 -8.16 17.45
C ASP A 455 27.81 -7.14 18.22
N LEU A 456 27.71 -5.85 17.88
CA LEU A 456 28.40 -4.77 18.60
C LEU A 456 27.67 -4.34 19.88
N VAL A 457 26.35 -4.58 19.97
CA VAL A 457 25.55 -4.24 21.16
C VAL A 457 25.59 -5.38 22.19
N HIS A 458 25.83 -6.62 21.75
CA HIS A 458 25.79 -7.79 22.63
C HIS A 458 26.97 -7.87 23.63
N ASN A 459 28.09 -7.18 23.38
CA ASN A 459 29.27 -7.18 24.25
C ASN A 459 29.21 -6.19 25.42
N SER A 460 28.12 -5.42 25.59
CA SER A 460 28.01 -4.41 26.65
C SER A 460 26.93 -4.70 27.72
N MET A 461 26.25 -5.85 27.69
CA MET A 461 25.16 -6.17 28.65
C MET A 461 25.35 -7.54 29.35
N SER A 462 26.54 -7.80 29.89
CA SER A 462 26.79 -8.89 30.84
C SER A 462 26.92 -8.37 32.28
N SER A 463 25.87 -7.71 32.78
CA SER A 463 25.59 -7.66 34.21
C SER A 463 24.19 -7.11 34.40
N LEU A 464 23.26 -7.94 34.87
CA LEU A 464 22.20 -7.65 35.83
C LEU A 464 21.28 -8.89 35.87
N ASN A 465 21.34 -9.58 37.01
CA ASN A 465 20.66 -10.85 37.29
C ASN A 465 19.16 -10.69 37.52
N ASP A 466 18.46 -11.81 37.32
CA ASP A 466 17.10 -12.12 37.75
C ASP A 466 16.85 -11.77 39.23
N ASN A 467 15.94 -10.83 39.47
CA ASN A 467 15.04 -10.73 40.64
C ASN A 467 14.38 -9.35 40.64
N ASP A 468 13.22 -9.19 39.99
CA ASP A 468 12.25 -8.13 40.31
C ASP A 468 10.88 -8.43 39.63
N ILE A 469 10.32 -9.58 39.98
CA ILE A 469 8.87 -9.82 39.88
C ILE A 469 8.45 -10.28 41.26
N ASN A 470 8.33 -9.35 42.21
CA ASN A 470 7.50 -9.44 43.43
C ASN A 470 7.86 -8.27 44.38
N HIS A 471 7.27 -7.09 44.14
CA HIS A 471 6.82 -6.18 45.20
C HIS A 471 6.15 -4.95 44.58
N PHE A 472 4.81 -4.94 44.57
CA PHE A 472 4.01 -3.75 44.32
C PHE A 472 3.10 -3.54 45.53
N GLN A 473 3.59 -2.78 46.50
CA GLN A 473 2.78 -2.00 47.43
C GLN A 473 3.66 -0.92 48.06
N ASP A 474 3.01 0.23 48.28
CA ASP A 474 3.47 1.45 48.92
C ASP A 474 4.41 2.39 48.14
N GLY A 475 3.95 3.64 48.09
CA GLY A 475 4.63 4.73 47.42
C GLY A 475 5.76 5.28 48.28
N ASP A 476 6.80 5.75 47.60
CA ASP A 476 7.31 7.08 47.92
C ASP A 476 8.06 7.66 46.74
N SER A 477 7.74 8.90 46.46
CA SER A 477 8.44 9.72 45.49
C SER A 477 9.75 10.22 46.09
N LYS A 478 10.90 9.82 45.54
CA LYS A 478 12.14 10.63 45.37
C LYS A 478 13.28 9.74 44.86
N ASN A 479 14.07 10.27 43.93
CA ASN A 479 15.31 9.71 43.33
C ASN A 479 15.17 8.74 42.16
N ALA A 480 15.07 9.29 40.93
CA ALA A 480 15.64 8.67 39.74
C ALA A 480 15.97 9.74 38.68
N TYR A 481 16.93 10.62 38.98
CA TYR A 481 17.65 11.38 37.96
C TYR A 481 18.99 10.70 37.73
N LYS A 482 19.08 9.90 36.67
CA LYS A 482 20.28 9.62 35.84
C LYS A 482 20.12 8.27 35.14
N THR A 483 19.73 8.30 33.87
CA THR A 483 20.34 7.56 32.74
C THR A 483 19.57 7.90 31.47
N GLY A 484 20.30 8.23 30.41
CA GLY A 484 19.77 8.88 29.22
C GLY A 484 18.99 8.00 28.24
N SER A 485 18.33 8.70 27.31
CA SER A 485 17.72 8.25 26.05
C SER A 485 16.27 7.73 26.08
N THR A 486 15.29 8.65 25.98
CA THR A 486 13.99 8.36 25.33
C THR A 486 13.47 9.61 24.61
N PHE A 487 13.02 9.42 23.36
CA PHE A 487 12.64 10.46 22.38
C PHE A 487 11.34 11.22 22.70
N LEU A 488 10.92 11.28 23.98
CA LEU A 488 9.71 11.98 24.43
C LEU A 488 9.97 13.01 25.55
N TYR A 489 11.24 13.34 25.83
CA TYR A 489 11.59 14.40 26.79
C TYR A 489 11.62 15.79 26.15
N ARG A 490 10.44 16.39 25.91
CA ARG A 490 10.27 17.85 25.82
C ARG A 490 8.92 18.27 26.43
N LYS A 491 8.91 19.36 27.20
CA LYS A 491 7.70 20.09 27.62
C LYS A 491 7.70 21.47 26.94
N PRO A 492 6.54 22.08 26.60
CA PRO A 492 5.18 21.61 26.77
C PRO A 492 4.48 21.35 25.43
N ASP A 493 4.16 20.08 25.17
CA ASP A 493 3.16 19.75 24.16
C ASP A 493 1.77 20.13 24.67
N LYS A 494 0.98 20.78 23.80
CA LYS A 494 -0.35 21.34 24.09
C LYS A 494 -1.31 20.35 24.77
N TYR A 495 -1.13 19.05 24.54
CA TYR A 495 -1.95 17.98 25.10
C TYR A 495 -1.09 16.87 25.72
N ARG A 496 -1.56 16.29 26.83
CA ARG A 496 -0.97 15.10 27.45
C ARG A 496 -1.45 13.83 26.74
N LEU A 497 -0.54 12.91 26.43
CA LEU A 497 -0.91 11.61 25.86
C LEU A 497 -1.26 10.64 27.00
N VAL A 498 -2.42 9.99 26.91
CA VAL A 498 -2.89 9.01 27.89
C VAL A 498 -3.33 7.75 27.15
N PHE A 499 -2.59 6.67 27.33
CA PHE A 499 -2.96 5.34 26.85
C PHE A 499 -4.01 4.76 27.79
N PHE A 500 -5.06 4.14 27.26
CA PHE A 500 -6.09 3.50 28.08
C PHE A 500 -6.60 2.22 27.44
N ASP A 501 -7.08 1.32 28.28
CA ASP A 501 -7.67 0.04 27.90
C ASP A 501 -8.78 -0.34 28.89
N LEU A 502 -9.75 -1.13 28.43
CA LEU A 502 -10.96 -1.49 29.16
C LEU A 502 -11.20 -3.01 29.11
N GLU A 503 -11.24 -3.66 30.28
CA GLU A 503 -11.86 -4.99 30.38
C GLU A 503 -13.36 -4.86 30.58
N THR A 504 -14.15 -5.68 29.88
CA THR A 504 -15.60 -5.51 29.80
C THR A 504 -16.36 -6.80 29.97
N SER A 505 -17.61 -6.70 30.41
CA SER A 505 -18.46 -7.87 30.67
C SER A 505 -18.96 -8.57 29.39
N GLY A 506 -18.58 -8.09 28.20
CA GLY A 506 -19.00 -8.64 26.91
C GLY A 506 -18.72 -7.71 25.71
N PHE A 507 -19.04 -8.16 24.51
CA PHE A 507 -18.55 -7.57 23.25
C PHE A 507 -19.43 -6.47 22.62
N GLY A 508 -20.47 -6.01 23.32
CA GLY A 508 -21.43 -5.04 22.79
C GLY A 508 -21.44 -3.72 23.57
N ASN A 509 -21.86 -2.62 22.96
CA ASN A 509 -21.82 -1.27 23.55
C ASN A 509 -22.66 -1.07 24.85
N ASN A 510 -23.38 -2.09 25.29
CA ASN A 510 -24.19 -2.09 26.51
C ASN A 510 -23.58 -2.99 27.61
N CYS A 511 -22.37 -3.54 27.43
CA CYS A 511 -21.67 -4.27 28.48
C CYS A 511 -21.27 -3.34 29.63
N ASP A 512 -20.94 -3.95 30.78
CA ASP A 512 -20.30 -3.21 31.86
C ASP A 512 -18.80 -3.12 31.58
N ILE A 513 -18.21 -1.96 31.88
CA ILE A 513 -16.76 -1.86 32.07
C ILE A 513 -16.45 -2.49 33.43
N LEU A 514 -15.43 -3.35 33.50
CA LEU A 514 -15.03 -4.12 34.68
C LEU A 514 -13.65 -3.71 35.21
N GLN A 515 -12.74 -3.31 34.33
CA GLN A 515 -11.44 -2.73 34.67
C GLN A 515 -11.15 -1.55 33.75
N ILE A 516 -10.50 -0.52 34.28
CA ILE A 516 -10.03 0.63 33.52
C ILE A 516 -8.58 0.85 33.89
N ALA A 517 -7.70 0.79 32.90
CA ALA A 517 -6.31 1.21 33.06
C ALA A 517 -6.04 2.46 32.23
N MET A 518 -5.28 3.39 32.79
CA MET A 518 -4.77 4.56 32.08
C MET A 518 -3.29 4.78 32.41
N ARG A 519 -2.52 5.19 31.40
CA ARG A 519 -1.09 5.44 31.56
C ARG A 519 -0.64 6.66 30.79
N SER A 520 0.11 7.52 31.45
CA SER A 520 0.74 8.69 30.85
C SER A 520 2.18 8.81 31.32
N TYR A 521 3.12 8.35 30.49
CA TYR A 521 4.54 8.27 30.85
C TYR A 521 4.74 7.39 32.10
N ASP A 522 5.12 7.99 33.23
CA ASP A 522 5.33 7.30 34.51
C ASP A 522 4.08 7.27 35.39
N SER A 523 3.08 8.11 35.09
CA SER A 523 1.81 8.13 35.82
C SER A 523 0.92 6.98 35.36
N LYS A 524 0.42 6.19 36.31
CA LYS A 524 -0.43 5.02 36.08
C LYS A 524 -1.72 5.14 36.88
N PHE A 525 -2.78 4.55 36.35
CA PHE A 525 -4.09 4.43 36.98
C PHE A 525 -4.66 3.07 36.60
N ASN A 526 -5.18 2.33 37.58
CA ASN A 526 -5.87 1.07 37.38
C ASN A 526 -6.98 0.96 38.42
N ILE A 527 -8.19 0.63 38.00
CA ILE A 527 -9.34 0.48 38.90
C ILE A 527 -10.34 -0.54 38.37
N TYR A 528 -10.96 -1.29 39.28
CA TYR A 528 -12.03 -2.23 38.97
C TYR A 528 -13.40 -1.65 39.29
N VAL A 529 -14.41 -2.04 38.51
CA VAL A 529 -15.76 -1.49 38.56
C VAL A 529 -16.77 -2.58 38.92
N ASN A 530 -17.71 -2.27 39.81
CA ASN A 530 -18.75 -3.21 40.24
C ASN A 530 -19.60 -3.69 39.04
N PRO A 531 -19.73 -5.02 38.82
CA PRO A 531 -20.50 -5.55 37.70
C PRO A 531 -22.00 -5.46 37.99
N SER A 532 -22.75 -4.74 37.14
CA SER A 532 -24.21 -4.66 37.24
C SER A 532 -24.92 -5.81 36.50
N LYS A 533 -24.28 -6.39 35.49
CA LYS A 533 -24.80 -7.49 34.66
C LYS A 533 -24.05 -8.79 34.89
N MET A 534 -24.52 -9.86 34.26
CA MET A 534 -23.71 -11.07 34.13
C MET A 534 -22.55 -10.83 33.16
N ILE A 535 -21.42 -11.46 33.46
CA ILE A 535 -20.23 -11.45 32.59
C ILE A 535 -20.38 -12.60 31.59
N ASP A 536 -20.24 -12.30 30.30
CA ASP A 536 -20.24 -13.32 29.25
C ASP A 536 -19.10 -14.32 29.52
N PRO A 537 -19.35 -15.64 29.56
CA PRO A 537 -18.30 -16.63 29.83
C PRO A 537 -17.08 -16.51 28.91
N ARG A 538 -17.28 -16.06 27.66
CA ARG A 538 -16.18 -15.85 26.72
C ARG A 538 -15.31 -14.65 27.09
N ALA A 539 -15.88 -13.61 27.71
CA ALA A 539 -15.12 -12.48 28.25
C ALA A 539 -14.35 -12.93 29.50
N SER A 540 -15.01 -13.66 30.41
CA SER A 540 -14.36 -14.24 31.60
C SER A 540 -13.17 -15.13 31.26
N ASN A 541 -13.26 -15.93 30.19
CA ASN A 541 -12.16 -16.78 29.73
C ASN A 541 -10.95 -16.00 29.20
N VAL A 542 -11.15 -14.74 28.79
CA VAL A 542 -10.12 -13.89 28.20
C VAL A 542 -9.38 -13.12 29.30
N HIS A 543 -10.10 -12.38 30.15
CA HIS A 543 -9.49 -11.50 31.17
C HIS A 543 -9.55 -12.07 32.59
N GLY A 544 -10.06 -13.30 32.78
CA GLY A 544 -10.11 -13.97 34.09
C GLY A 544 -11.08 -13.38 35.13
N LEU A 545 -11.88 -12.38 34.76
CA LEU A 545 -12.81 -11.72 35.69
C LEU A 545 -14.14 -12.46 35.72
N THR A 546 -14.61 -12.76 36.92
CA THR A 546 -15.88 -13.44 37.17
C THR A 546 -16.71 -12.68 38.21
N LYS A 547 -18.02 -12.85 38.16
CA LYS A 547 -18.96 -12.24 39.10
C LYS A 547 -19.53 -13.31 40.00
N GLN A 548 -19.45 -13.09 41.31
CA GLN A 548 -20.16 -13.90 42.31
C GLN A 548 -20.98 -12.96 43.19
N GLY A 549 -22.30 -13.09 43.15
CA GLY A 549 -23.20 -12.13 43.82
C GLY A 549 -23.03 -10.71 43.27
N LYS A 550 -22.62 -9.77 44.13
CA LYS A 550 -22.32 -8.36 43.76
C LYS A 550 -20.82 -8.09 43.57
N ASP A 551 -19.98 -9.07 43.90
CA ASP A 551 -18.53 -8.93 43.96
C ASP A 551 -17.87 -9.39 42.66
N LEU A 552 -16.75 -8.75 42.34
CA LEU A 552 -15.89 -9.10 41.21
C LEU A 552 -14.70 -9.95 41.71
N TYR A 553 -14.31 -10.94 40.93
CA TYR A 553 -13.22 -11.86 41.23
C TYR A 553 -12.28 -11.94 40.01
N LEU A 554 -10.97 -11.95 40.23
CA LEU A 554 -9.96 -12.22 39.20
C LEU A 554 -9.33 -13.58 39.48
N HIS A 555 -9.42 -14.51 38.53
CA HIS A 555 -8.93 -15.89 38.66
C HIS A 555 -9.36 -16.59 39.97
N GLY A 556 -10.60 -16.33 40.41
CA GLY A 556 -11.17 -16.93 41.63
C GLY A 556 -10.86 -16.17 42.92
N HIS A 557 -10.06 -15.11 42.88
CA HIS A 557 -9.76 -14.26 44.04
C HIS A 557 -10.61 -12.99 44.02
N LYS A 558 -11.26 -12.66 45.13
CA LYS A 558 -12.07 -11.43 45.26
C LYS A 558 -11.17 -10.21 45.10
N ILE A 559 -11.57 -9.28 44.23
CA ILE A 559 -10.86 -8.02 44.01
C ILE A 559 -11.69 -6.84 44.49
N THR A 560 -11.01 -5.79 44.96
CA THR A 560 -11.68 -4.55 45.35
C THR A 560 -12.18 -3.82 44.11
N SER A 561 -13.50 -3.68 43.99
CA SER A 561 -14.16 -2.95 42.91
C SER A 561 -15.03 -1.83 43.47
N TYR A 562 -15.23 -0.77 42.68
CA TYR A 562 -15.88 0.47 43.11
C TYR A 562 -17.16 0.73 42.33
N SER A 563 -18.04 1.58 42.88
CA SER A 563 -19.24 2.00 42.16
C SER A 563 -18.86 2.82 40.91
N LYS A 564 -19.72 2.80 39.89
CA LYS A 564 -19.50 3.56 38.64
C LYS A 564 -19.25 5.06 38.92
N LYS A 565 -19.90 5.63 39.95
CA LYS A 565 -19.72 7.03 40.36
C LYS A 565 -18.31 7.28 40.89
N GLU A 566 -17.86 6.50 41.87
CA GLU A 566 -16.52 6.63 42.45
C GLU A 566 -15.42 6.45 41.40
N VAL A 567 -15.62 5.51 40.47
CA VAL A 567 -14.69 5.30 39.35
C VAL A 567 -14.65 6.52 38.43
N GLY A 568 -15.81 7.10 38.10
CA GLY A 568 -15.89 8.32 37.30
C GLY A 568 -15.15 9.50 37.95
N ASP A 569 -15.36 9.70 39.25
CA ASP A 569 -14.69 10.75 40.04
C ASP A 569 -13.16 10.55 40.05
N LYS A 570 -12.70 9.31 40.30
CA LYS A 570 -11.26 8.96 40.31
C LYS A 570 -10.58 9.12 38.95
N ILE A 571 -11.28 8.84 37.86
CA ILE A 571 -10.75 9.08 36.50
C ILE A 571 -10.60 10.59 36.26
N LEU A 572 -11.60 11.40 36.63
CA LEU A 572 -11.49 12.86 36.49
C LEU A 572 -10.37 13.43 37.35
N GLU A 573 -10.20 12.92 38.57
CA GLU A 573 -9.08 13.27 39.45
C GLU A 573 -7.73 12.94 38.79
N PHE A 574 -7.58 11.73 38.24
CA PHE A 574 -6.36 11.33 37.54
C PHE A 574 -6.07 12.20 36.31
N LEU A 575 -7.08 12.47 35.47
CA LEU A 575 -6.90 13.34 34.29
C LEU A 575 -6.59 14.79 34.70
N SER A 576 -7.17 15.26 35.81
CA SER A 576 -6.88 16.58 36.39
C SER A 576 -5.45 16.69 36.91
N PHE A 577 -4.97 15.65 37.57
CA PHE A 577 -3.60 15.57 38.06
C PHE A 577 -2.55 15.74 36.94
N LEU A 578 -2.87 15.37 35.71
CA LEU A 578 -1.98 15.52 34.54
C LEU A 578 -1.84 16.97 34.04
N ARG A 579 -2.63 17.92 34.57
CA ARG A 579 -2.62 19.38 34.35
C ARG A 579 -2.93 19.90 32.93
N ASN A 580 -2.66 19.13 31.88
CA ASN A 580 -2.97 19.50 30.49
C ASN A 580 -4.20 18.73 29.99
N GLN A 581 -4.92 19.29 29.01
CA GLN A 581 -5.92 18.52 28.27
C GLN A 581 -5.29 17.26 27.67
N CYS A 582 -6.02 16.16 27.72
CA CYS A 582 -5.54 14.84 27.36
C CYS A 582 -5.99 14.43 25.95
N ILE A 583 -5.15 13.68 25.25
CA ILE A 583 -5.52 12.85 24.11
C ILE A 583 -5.54 11.41 24.61
N LEU A 584 -6.71 10.77 24.55
CA LEU A 584 -6.87 9.38 24.96
C LEU A 584 -6.55 8.44 23.78
N ILE A 585 -5.73 7.43 24.01
CA ILE A 585 -5.16 6.54 22.99
C ILE A 585 -5.48 5.09 23.37
N ALA A 586 -6.11 4.33 22.48
CA ALA A 586 -6.44 2.92 22.70
C ALA A 586 -6.12 2.05 21.48
N ASP A 587 -5.84 0.76 21.69
CA ASP A 587 -5.76 -0.23 20.62
C ASP A 587 -7.17 -0.57 20.16
N ASN A 588 -7.51 -0.26 18.91
CA ASN A 588 -8.86 -0.42 18.38
C ASN A 588 -9.93 0.40 19.12
N SER A 589 -9.70 1.72 19.22
CA SER A 589 -10.57 2.68 19.91
C SER A 589 -12.04 2.74 19.42
N ILE A 590 -12.39 2.02 18.34
CA ILE A 590 -13.76 1.86 17.85
C ILE A 590 -14.67 1.21 18.90
N PHE A 591 -14.11 0.39 19.80
CA PHE A 591 -14.84 -0.26 20.89
C PHE A 591 -14.80 0.55 22.20
N ASP A 592 -13.60 0.96 22.63
CA ASP A 592 -13.39 1.57 23.95
C ASP A 592 -13.92 3.00 24.05
N THR A 593 -13.77 3.78 22.98
CA THR A 593 -14.18 5.18 22.97
C THR A 593 -15.70 5.34 23.19
N PRO A 594 -16.58 4.61 22.48
CA PRO A 594 -18.00 4.66 22.79
C PRO A 594 -18.34 4.22 24.21
N LEU A 595 -17.64 3.23 24.78
CA LEU A 595 -17.91 2.72 26.12
C LEU A 595 -17.56 3.76 27.20
N ILE A 596 -16.38 4.37 27.13
CA ILE A 596 -16.00 5.40 28.10
C ILE A 596 -16.91 6.64 27.97
N ILE A 597 -17.27 7.05 26.76
CA ILE A 597 -18.23 8.14 26.55
C ILE A 597 -19.60 7.81 27.16
N ASN A 598 -20.11 6.59 26.93
CA ASN A 598 -21.40 6.16 27.49
C ASN A 598 -21.33 6.04 29.02
N PHE A 599 -20.19 5.60 29.57
CA PHE A 599 -19.97 5.53 31.01
C PHE A 599 -20.16 6.91 31.65
N PHE A 600 -19.45 7.94 31.16
CA PHE A 600 -19.57 9.31 31.69
C PHE A 600 -20.93 9.95 31.37
N ARG A 601 -21.53 9.64 30.22
CA ARG A 601 -22.87 10.10 29.86
C ARG A 601 -23.93 9.57 30.83
N ASN A 602 -23.87 8.29 31.17
CA ASN A 602 -24.81 7.67 32.10
C ASN A 602 -24.65 8.15 33.54
N LEU A 603 -23.47 8.65 33.90
CA LEU A 603 -23.22 9.31 35.18
C LEU A 603 -23.62 10.80 35.20
N GLY A 604 -24.00 11.38 34.06
CA GLY A 604 -24.35 12.81 33.96
C GLY A 604 -23.16 13.76 34.04
N ILE A 605 -21.93 13.28 33.90
CA ILE A 605 -20.67 14.05 34.04
C ILE A 605 -19.83 14.05 32.76
N LEU A 606 -20.48 13.89 31.60
CA LEU A 606 -19.81 13.88 30.30
C LEU A 606 -19.11 15.20 29.98
N ASP A 607 -19.69 16.33 30.37
CA ASP A 607 -19.11 17.65 30.14
C ASP A 607 -17.82 17.85 30.94
N SER A 608 -17.75 17.30 32.16
CA SER A 608 -16.52 17.27 32.95
C SER A 608 -15.42 16.51 32.24
N LEU A 609 -15.72 15.36 31.64
CA LEU A 609 -14.76 14.61 30.81
C LEU A 609 -14.34 15.42 29.58
N LYS A 610 -15.29 16.08 28.90
CA LYS A 610 -15.03 16.90 27.71
C LYS A 610 -14.07 18.06 27.99
N CYS A 611 -14.14 18.67 29.17
CA CYS A 611 -13.21 19.73 29.57
C CYS A 611 -11.76 19.24 29.66
N MET A 612 -11.57 17.96 30.03
CA MET A 612 -10.27 17.36 30.28
C MET A 612 -9.71 16.64 29.05
N VAL A 613 -10.56 16.14 28.15
CA VAL A 613 -10.16 15.33 26.99
C VAL A 613 -10.37 16.12 25.70
N PHE A 614 -9.28 16.43 25.01
CA PHE A 614 -9.31 17.07 23.70
C PHE A 614 -9.88 16.14 22.62
N GLY A 615 -9.49 14.86 22.66
CA GLY A 615 -9.91 13.89 21.65
C GLY A 615 -9.33 12.50 21.86
N PHE A 616 -9.61 11.64 20.88
CA PHE A 616 -9.32 10.21 20.90
C PHE A 616 -8.51 9.79 19.68
N VAL A 617 -7.63 8.81 19.86
CA VAL A 617 -6.81 8.22 18.79
C VAL A 617 -6.96 6.69 18.80
N ASP A 618 -7.29 6.17 17.63
CA ASP A 618 -7.15 4.74 17.32
C ASP A 618 -5.70 4.49 16.87
N THR A 619 -4.98 3.63 17.58
CA THR A 619 -3.60 3.27 17.21
C THR A 619 -3.55 2.35 16.00
N LEU A 620 -4.62 1.62 15.68
CA LEU A 620 -4.62 0.63 14.61
C LEU A 620 -4.26 1.23 13.24
N PRO A 621 -4.83 2.37 12.79
CA PRO A 621 -4.40 3.04 11.56
C PRO A 621 -2.94 3.55 11.60
N LEU A 622 -2.44 3.95 12.77
CA LEU A 622 -1.05 4.42 12.95
C LEU A 622 -0.07 3.25 12.82
N LEU A 623 -0.33 2.17 13.55
CA LEU A 623 0.49 0.97 13.57
C LEU A 623 0.43 0.22 12.23
N ARG A 624 -0.71 0.20 11.54
CA ARG A 624 -0.80 -0.31 10.16
C ARG A 624 0.02 0.49 9.16
N ALA A 625 0.13 1.80 9.34
CA ALA A 625 0.96 2.64 8.49
C ALA A 625 2.45 2.39 8.73
N LYS A 626 2.84 2.09 9.98
CA LYS A 626 4.22 1.75 10.36
C LYS A 626 4.60 0.32 9.97
N TYR A 627 3.67 -0.63 10.10
CA TYR A 627 3.86 -2.04 9.80
C TYR A 627 2.92 -2.53 8.68
N PRO A 628 3.08 -2.03 7.43
CA PRO A 628 2.14 -2.29 6.33
C PRO A 628 2.22 -3.72 5.77
N LEU A 629 3.28 -4.46 6.07
CA LEU A 629 3.53 -5.81 5.55
C LEU A 629 2.87 -6.92 6.38
N ARG A 630 2.35 -6.60 7.57
CA ARG A 630 1.73 -7.58 8.48
C ARG A 630 0.32 -7.91 7.99
N LYS A 631 0.13 -9.11 7.45
CA LYS A 631 -1.14 -9.51 6.77
C LYS A 631 -1.84 -10.72 7.38
N ARG A 632 -1.20 -11.44 8.31
CA ARG A 632 -1.82 -12.59 9.00
C ARG A 632 -3.02 -12.14 9.84
N LYS A 633 -4.01 -13.01 10.01
CA LYS A 633 -5.12 -12.76 10.94
C LYS A 633 -4.55 -12.54 12.34
N GLY A 634 -4.95 -11.45 12.99
CA GLY A 634 -4.43 -11.08 14.31
C GLY A 634 -3.08 -10.36 14.31
N ALA A 635 -2.42 -10.11 13.17
CA ALA A 635 -1.10 -9.47 13.17
C ALA A 635 -1.14 -8.08 13.84
N HIS A 636 -2.10 -7.24 13.48
CA HIS A 636 -2.25 -5.91 14.10
C HIS A 636 -3.07 -5.90 15.39
N THR A 637 -3.27 -7.05 16.04
CA THR A 637 -3.72 -7.03 17.45
C THR A 637 -2.54 -6.62 18.33
N LEU A 638 -2.80 -6.06 19.51
CA LEU A 638 -1.74 -5.80 20.48
C LEU A 638 -0.86 -7.03 20.71
N ALA A 639 -1.45 -8.21 20.93
CA ALA A 639 -0.72 -9.48 21.09
C ALA A 639 0.21 -9.75 19.91
N GLY A 640 -0.33 -9.68 18.70
CA GLY A 640 0.45 -9.90 17.49
C GLY A 640 1.59 -8.89 17.38
N LEU A 641 1.33 -7.61 17.62
CA LEU A 641 2.35 -6.54 17.57
C LEU A 641 3.46 -6.72 18.59
N VAL A 642 3.11 -7.05 19.82
CA VAL A 642 4.06 -7.27 20.90
C VAL A 642 4.93 -8.48 20.62
N GLN A 643 4.32 -9.58 20.18
CA GLN A 643 5.04 -10.81 19.85
C GLN A 643 6.00 -10.62 18.67
N ASP A 644 5.53 -10.03 17.57
CA ASP A 644 6.34 -9.92 16.35
C ASP A 644 7.41 -8.81 16.45
N GLU A 645 7.08 -7.65 17.02
CA GLU A 645 7.98 -6.47 16.99
C GLU A 645 8.79 -6.30 18.28
N LEU A 646 8.18 -6.54 19.45
CA LEU A 646 8.86 -6.38 20.75
C LEU A 646 9.51 -7.67 21.24
N LYS A 647 9.14 -8.83 20.69
CA LYS A 647 9.59 -10.17 21.12
C LYS A 647 9.41 -10.40 22.63
N LEU A 648 8.33 -9.88 23.20
CA LEU A 648 7.98 -10.03 24.61
C LEU A 648 6.92 -11.12 24.80
N PRO A 649 6.91 -11.80 25.96
CA PRO A 649 5.84 -12.72 26.33
C PRO A 649 4.48 -11.99 26.40
N ILE A 650 3.42 -12.73 26.10
CA ILE A 650 2.03 -12.22 26.04
C ILE A 650 1.13 -12.87 27.10
N ASP A 651 1.71 -13.50 28.12
CA ASP A 651 1.00 -14.34 29.09
C ASP A 651 -0.04 -13.57 29.93
N ASN A 652 0.13 -12.26 30.07
CA ASN A 652 -0.77 -11.36 30.81
C ASN A 652 -1.48 -10.35 29.89
N ILE A 653 -1.59 -10.62 28.59
CA ILE A 653 -2.42 -9.79 27.73
C ILE A 653 -3.90 -10.05 28.07
N HIS A 654 -4.75 -9.03 28.00
CA HIS A 654 -6.09 -9.02 28.60
C HIS A 654 -6.15 -8.77 30.13
N ASP A 655 -5.08 -8.17 30.67
CA ASP A 655 -5.18 -7.28 31.83
C ASP A 655 -4.99 -5.85 31.32
N ALA A 656 -5.95 -4.96 31.61
CA ALA A 656 -5.93 -3.60 31.09
C ALA A 656 -4.61 -2.85 31.42
N THR A 657 -3.98 -3.12 32.57
CA THR A 657 -2.72 -2.48 32.98
C THR A 657 -1.55 -2.96 32.13
N CYS A 658 -1.51 -4.26 31.84
CA CYS A 658 -0.54 -4.85 30.92
C CYS A 658 -0.73 -4.29 29.51
N ASP A 659 -1.98 -4.23 29.04
CA ASP A 659 -2.33 -3.81 27.69
C ASP A 659 -1.96 -2.35 27.44
N VAL A 660 -2.24 -1.43 28.37
CA VAL A 660 -1.79 -0.02 28.23
C VAL A 660 -0.28 0.14 28.26
N TYR A 661 0.43 -0.69 29.03
CA TYR A 661 1.88 -0.67 29.09
C TYR A 661 2.49 -1.16 27.76
N LEU A 662 2.01 -2.28 27.24
CA LEU A 662 2.44 -2.85 25.97
C LEU A 662 2.08 -1.94 24.80
N LEU A 663 0.90 -1.30 24.83
CA LEU A 663 0.48 -0.32 23.83
C LEU A 663 1.42 0.89 23.80
N GLN A 664 1.79 1.42 24.95
CA GLN A 664 2.76 2.52 25.01
C GLN A 664 4.14 2.07 24.47
N ARG A 665 4.59 0.85 24.81
CA ARG A 665 5.86 0.31 24.31
C ARG A 665 5.88 0.13 22.80
N ILE A 666 4.83 -0.42 22.21
CA ILE A 666 4.78 -0.62 20.76
C ILE A 666 4.74 0.70 20.00
N ILE A 667 4.02 1.70 20.52
CA ILE A 667 3.96 3.05 19.93
C ILE A 667 5.35 3.71 19.94
N ASN A 668 6.07 3.58 21.06
CA ASN A 668 7.46 4.06 21.18
C ASN A 668 8.40 3.30 20.24
N HIS A 669 8.31 1.97 20.19
CA HIS A 669 9.14 1.13 19.33
C HIS A 669 8.90 1.42 17.84
N ALA A 670 7.64 1.64 17.44
CA ALA A 670 7.24 2.05 16.09
C ALA A 670 7.70 3.48 15.71
N LYS A 671 8.31 4.20 16.65
CA LYS A 671 8.74 5.60 16.51
C LYS A 671 7.59 6.47 15.98
N ILE A 672 6.40 6.31 16.57
CA ILE A 672 5.23 7.14 16.27
C ILE A 672 5.39 8.44 17.07
N SER A 673 5.42 9.57 16.37
CA SER A 673 5.64 10.87 16.99
C SER A 673 4.36 11.46 17.60
N TYR A 674 4.53 12.46 18.46
CA TYR A 674 3.40 13.26 18.97
C TYR A 674 2.56 13.86 17.84
N ASP A 675 3.21 14.36 16.78
CA ASP A 675 2.52 14.95 15.63
C ASP A 675 1.73 13.92 14.83
N ASP A 676 2.22 12.67 14.73
CA ASP A 676 1.47 11.57 14.11
C ASP A 676 0.18 11.26 14.88
N ILE A 677 0.29 11.19 16.21
CA ILE A 677 -0.85 10.94 17.11
C ILE A 677 -1.86 12.09 17.00
N LYS A 678 -1.38 13.33 17.07
CA LYS A 678 -2.21 14.53 16.93
C LYS A 678 -2.90 14.62 15.56
N ALA A 679 -2.20 14.25 14.48
CA ALA A 679 -2.76 14.23 13.14
C ALA A 679 -3.85 13.16 12.92
N LYS A 680 -3.90 12.13 13.78
CA LYS A 680 -4.95 11.09 13.78
C LYS A 680 -6.02 11.29 14.85
N CYS A 681 -5.83 12.27 15.74
CA CYS A 681 -6.79 12.59 16.79
C CYS A 681 -8.12 13.05 16.19
N ILE A 682 -9.20 12.42 16.61
CA ILE A 682 -10.57 12.87 16.38
C ILE A 682 -10.97 13.65 17.62
N THR A 683 -11.50 14.86 17.46
CA THR A 683 -11.84 15.69 18.62
C THR A 683 -13.02 15.08 19.39
N PHE A 684 -13.16 15.44 20.67
CA PHE A 684 -14.26 14.96 21.50
C PHE A 684 -15.63 15.23 20.83
N ASP A 685 -15.82 16.44 20.30
CA ASP A 685 -17.07 16.83 19.62
C ASP A 685 -17.34 16.03 18.34
N GLU A 686 -16.30 15.78 17.54
CA GLU A 686 -16.42 14.93 16.35
C GLU A 686 -16.81 13.49 16.69
N VAL A 687 -16.33 12.95 17.82
CA VAL A 687 -16.75 11.63 18.31
C VAL A 687 -18.23 11.65 18.72
N ILE A 688 -18.66 12.66 19.48
CA ILE A 688 -20.07 12.80 19.88
C ILE A 688 -20.98 12.91 18.65
N GLU A 689 -20.59 13.68 17.63
CA GLU A 689 -21.35 13.81 16.39
C GLU A 689 -21.43 12.47 15.63
N LYS A 690 -20.34 11.70 15.58
CA LYS A 690 -20.32 10.36 14.96
C LYS A 690 -21.24 9.39 15.69
N GLU A 691 -21.24 9.38 17.02
CA GLU A 691 -22.13 8.51 17.80
C GLU A 691 -23.61 8.90 17.63
N LYS A 692 -23.93 10.21 17.62
CA LYS A 692 -25.29 10.69 17.29
C LYS A 692 -25.76 10.20 15.92
N LYS A 693 -24.92 10.33 14.89
CA LYS A 693 -25.23 9.82 13.53
C LYS A 693 -25.44 8.31 13.50
N LYS A 694 -24.65 7.53 14.24
CA LYS A 694 -24.84 6.07 14.36
C LYS A 694 -26.16 5.73 15.03
N GLU A 695 -26.56 6.44 16.08
CA GLU A 695 -27.85 6.25 16.74
C GLU A 695 -29.02 6.60 15.82
N GLU A 696 -28.93 7.70 15.09
CA GLU A 696 -29.92 8.10 14.11
C GLU A 696 -30.05 7.08 12.98
N CYS A 697 -28.92 6.60 12.44
CA CYS A 697 -28.93 5.50 11.47
C CYS A 697 -29.61 4.25 12.03
N LYS A 698 -29.33 3.84 13.29
CA LYS A 698 -30.01 2.70 13.93
C LYS A 698 -31.53 2.92 14.02
N LYS A 699 -31.98 4.15 14.34
CA LYS A 699 -33.41 4.50 14.37
C LYS A 699 -34.02 4.42 12.97
N ASN A 700 -33.38 5.01 11.97
CA ASN A 700 -33.83 5.00 10.58
C ASN A 700 -33.90 3.58 10.03
N LEU A 701 -32.89 2.75 10.30
CA LEU A 701 -32.82 1.35 9.85
C LEU A 701 -33.98 0.50 10.37
N LYS A 702 -34.48 0.78 11.60
CA LYS A 702 -35.68 0.10 12.13
C LYS A 702 -36.92 0.39 11.29
N THR A 703 -37.06 1.62 10.79
CA THR A 703 -38.20 2.01 9.93
C THR A 703 -38.19 1.28 8.59
N LEU A 704 -37.02 0.86 8.10
CA LEU A 704 -36.85 0.20 6.80
C LEU A 704 -36.97 -1.33 6.86
N SER A 705 -37.47 -1.87 7.98
CA SER A 705 -37.49 -3.32 8.22
C SER A 705 -38.39 -4.10 7.25
N CYS A 706 -39.44 -3.47 6.72
CA CYS A 706 -40.30 -4.04 5.67
C CYS A 706 -39.55 -4.38 4.37
N PHE A 707 -38.40 -3.74 4.12
CA PHE A 707 -37.60 -3.96 2.92
C PHE A 707 -36.52 -5.05 3.08
N LYS A 708 -36.42 -5.74 4.22
CA LYS A 708 -35.36 -6.75 4.49
C LYS A 708 -35.34 -7.93 3.52
N ASN A 709 -36.48 -8.27 2.94
CA ASN A 709 -36.61 -9.38 1.98
C ASN A 709 -36.35 -8.94 0.53
N ILE A 710 -36.26 -7.63 0.29
CA ILE A 710 -36.11 -7.02 -1.03
C ILE A 710 -34.71 -6.44 -1.20
N LEU A 711 -34.18 -5.82 -0.14
CA LEU A 711 -32.89 -5.17 -0.10
C LEU A 711 -31.99 -5.85 0.92
N ASN A 712 -30.74 -6.07 0.53
CA ASN A 712 -29.75 -6.59 1.46
C ASN A 712 -29.47 -5.57 2.59
N LYS A 713 -28.95 -6.10 3.71
CA LYS A 713 -28.65 -5.33 4.94
C LYS A 713 -27.77 -4.11 4.69
N GLU A 714 -26.84 -4.19 3.76
CA GLU A 714 -25.90 -3.10 3.44
C GLU A 714 -26.59 -1.96 2.67
N MET A 715 -27.51 -2.26 1.76
CA MET A 715 -28.32 -1.26 1.06
C MET A 715 -29.25 -0.52 2.02
N LEU A 716 -29.92 -1.26 2.92
CA LEU A 716 -30.76 -0.67 3.96
C LEU A 716 -29.97 0.26 4.89
N LYS A 717 -28.75 -0.15 5.25
CA LYS A 717 -27.85 0.68 6.06
C LYS A 717 -27.49 1.98 5.35
N ARG A 718 -27.22 1.95 4.03
CA ARG A 718 -26.93 3.16 3.25
C ARG A 718 -28.11 4.13 3.16
N ILE A 719 -29.31 3.60 2.96
CA ILE A 719 -30.55 4.41 2.96
C ILE A 719 -30.74 5.06 4.34
N ALA A 720 -30.55 4.29 5.41
CA ALA A 720 -30.63 4.79 6.79
C ALA A 720 -29.54 5.84 7.12
N ASP A 721 -28.30 5.61 6.68
CA ASP A 721 -27.16 6.54 6.82
C ASP A 721 -27.39 7.86 6.05
N ALA A 722 -28.22 7.85 5.00
CA ALA A 722 -28.62 9.03 4.26
C ALA A 722 -29.78 9.81 4.91
N GLY A 723 -30.25 9.38 6.09
CA GLY A 723 -31.39 10.02 6.77
C GLY A 723 -32.74 9.75 6.09
N ILE A 724 -32.84 8.67 5.30
CA ILE A 724 -34.08 8.30 4.61
C ILE A 724 -34.81 7.25 5.45
N THR A 725 -36.05 7.56 5.81
CA THR A 725 -36.95 6.70 6.59
C THR A 725 -38.09 6.19 5.71
N LEU A 726 -38.82 5.18 6.19
CA LEU A 726 -40.03 4.71 5.52
C LEU A 726 -41.02 5.87 5.30
N ASN A 727 -41.30 6.67 6.33
CA ASN A 727 -42.19 7.83 6.20
C ASN A 727 -41.76 8.80 5.11
N LYS A 728 -40.45 9.06 4.98
CA LYS A 728 -39.93 9.97 3.94
C LYS A 728 -40.14 9.39 2.55
N ILE A 729 -39.92 8.09 2.37
CA ILE A 729 -40.18 7.38 1.11
C ILE A 729 -41.68 7.44 0.78
N THR A 730 -42.54 7.10 1.73
CA THR A 730 -43.99 7.10 1.58
C THR A 730 -44.53 8.50 1.27
N SER A 731 -44.10 9.53 2.03
CA SER A 731 -44.56 10.91 1.81
C SER A 731 -44.13 11.48 0.47
N THR A 732 -42.89 11.19 0.03
CA THR A 732 -42.40 11.64 -1.28
C THR A 732 -43.15 10.94 -2.41
N TYR A 733 -43.49 9.67 -2.23
CA TYR A 733 -44.31 8.92 -3.19
C TYR A 733 -45.71 9.50 -3.33
N CYS A 734 -46.41 9.73 -2.21
CA CYS A 734 -47.77 10.28 -2.22
C CYS A 734 -47.84 11.67 -2.85
N ARG A 735 -46.81 12.51 -2.65
CA ARG A 735 -46.81 13.91 -3.10
C ARG A 735 -46.29 14.10 -4.52
N GLU A 736 -45.23 13.39 -4.89
CA GLU A 736 -44.41 13.68 -6.09
C GLU A 736 -44.24 12.46 -7.01
N GLY A 737 -44.81 11.32 -6.64
CA GLY A 737 -44.86 10.12 -7.45
C GLY A 737 -43.53 9.38 -7.60
N ILE A 738 -43.53 8.43 -8.54
CA ILE A 738 -42.42 7.49 -8.78
C ILE A 738 -41.11 8.21 -9.14
N PRO A 739 -41.06 9.19 -10.06
CA PRO A 739 -39.78 9.75 -10.53
C PRO A 739 -38.96 10.40 -9.41
N VAL A 740 -39.62 11.13 -8.51
CA VAL A 740 -38.96 11.84 -7.41
C VAL A 740 -38.58 10.88 -6.29
N THR A 741 -39.45 9.92 -5.94
CA THR A 741 -39.14 8.87 -4.95
C THR A 741 -37.93 8.04 -5.39
N SER A 742 -37.83 7.79 -6.70
CA SER A 742 -36.67 7.12 -7.31
C SER A 742 -35.39 7.94 -7.16
N ALA A 743 -35.45 9.26 -7.34
CA ALA A 743 -34.30 10.15 -7.16
C ALA A 743 -33.85 10.20 -5.69
N LEU A 744 -34.80 10.28 -4.76
CA LEU A 744 -34.52 10.23 -3.31
C LEU A 744 -33.76 8.96 -2.91
N LEU A 745 -34.22 7.79 -3.38
CA LEU A 745 -33.56 6.50 -3.11
C LEU A 745 -32.19 6.38 -3.78
N LYS A 746 -32.02 6.94 -4.99
CA LYS A 746 -30.72 7.00 -5.69
C LYS A 746 -29.70 7.81 -4.90
N ASP A 747 -30.11 8.98 -4.40
CA ASP A 747 -29.26 9.87 -3.62
C ASP A 747 -28.86 9.23 -2.29
N GLY A 748 -29.79 8.52 -1.63
CA GLY A 748 -29.51 7.80 -0.40
C GLY A 748 -28.54 6.62 -0.55
N LEU A 749 -28.64 5.90 -1.66
CA LEU A 749 -27.79 4.74 -1.91
C LEU A 749 -26.36 5.11 -2.31
N LYS A 750 -26.11 6.34 -2.80
CA LYS A 750 -24.79 6.80 -3.31
C LYS A 750 -24.11 5.76 -4.22
N LEU A 751 -24.88 5.11 -5.09
CA LEU A 751 -24.45 3.93 -5.86
C LEU A 751 -23.98 4.24 -7.29
N VAL A 752 -23.14 3.34 -7.79
CA VAL A 752 -22.61 3.26 -9.16
C VAL A 752 -23.77 3.16 -10.18
N PRO A 753 -23.69 3.76 -11.39
CA PRO A 753 -24.81 3.93 -12.32
C PRO A 753 -25.64 2.69 -12.70
N ASN A 754 -25.13 1.47 -12.50
CA ASN A 754 -25.75 0.24 -12.99
C ASN A 754 -26.65 -0.51 -11.98
N VAL A 755 -26.74 -0.09 -10.72
CA VAL A 755 -27.58 -0.79 -9.70
C VAL A 755 -28.97 -0.16 -9.58
N VAL A 756 -29.05 1.13 -9.92
CA VAL A 756 -30.25 1.97 -9.82
C VAL A 756 -31.47 1.44 -10.59
N PRO A 757 -31.35 0.88 -11.81
CA PRO A 757 -32.51 0.42 -12.58
C PRO A 757 -33.21 -0.82 -11.98
N ASN A 758 -32.52 -1.61 -11.16
CA ASN A 758 -33.04 -2.89 -10.63
C ASN A 758 -33.53 -2.80 -9.18
N VAL A 759 -33.52 -1.63 -8.54
CA VAL A 759 -33.87 -1.50 -7.11
C VAL A 759 -35.17 -0.72 -6.95
N VAL A 760 -35.27 0.40 -7.65
CA VAL A 760 -36.44 1.28 -7.65
C VAL A 760 -37.73 0.54 -8.05
N PRO A 761 -37.76 -0.31 -9.11
CA PRO A 761 -38.97 -1.02 -9.49
C PRO A 761 -39.40 -2.11 -8.51
N HIS A 762 -38.54 -2.53 -7.57
CA HIS A 762 -38.89 -3.51 -6.53
C HIS A 762 -39.29 -2.84 -5.21
N VAL A 763 -38.72 -1.68 -4.88
CA VAL A 763 -39.05 -0.95 -3.64
C VAL A 763 -40.38 -0.23 -3.77
N VAL A 764 -40.63 0.44 -4.90
CA VAL A 764 -41.82 1.26 -5.12
C VAL A 764 -43.13 0.45 -5.02
N PRO A 765 -43.28 -0.74 -5.63
CA PRO A 765 -44.48 -1.57 -5.49
C PRO A 765 -44.76 -2.07 -4.07
N HIS A 766 -43.76 -2.08 -3.18
CA HIS A 766 -43.97 -2.40 -1.76
C HIS A 766 -44.34 -1.18 -0.91
N VAL A 767 -44.18 0.04 -1.44
CA VAL A 767 -44.70 1.26 -0.82
C VAL A 767 -46.20 1.41 -1.10
N VAL A 768 -46.67 0.98 -2.27
CA VAL A 768 -48.08 1.10 -2.70
C VAL A 768 -49.09 0.45 -1.73
N PRO A 769 -48.89 -0.80 -1.23
CA PRO A 769 -49.82 -1.46 -0.31
C PRO A 769 -49.82 -0.88 1.12
N HIS A 770 -48.86 -0.02 1.45
CA HIS A 770 -48.81 0.68 2.74
C HIS A 770 -49.43 2.08 2.68
N VAL A 771 -49.84 2.53 1.49
CA VAL A 771 -50.44 3.85 1.21
C VAL A 771 -51.94 3.73 0.91
N VAL A 772 -52.35 2.64 0.26
CA VAL A 772 -53.76 2.20 0.15
C VAL A 772 -54.16 1.52 1.44
#